data_AF-A0A9P0NSQ4-F1
#
_entry.id   AF-A0A9P0NSQ4-F1
#
_cell.length_a   1.000
_cell.length_b   1.000
_cell.length_c   1.000
_cell.angle_alpha   90.00
_cell.angle_beta   90.00
_cell.angle_gamma   90.00
#
_symmetry.space_group_name_H-M   'P 1'
#
loop_
_entity.id
_entity.type
_entity.pdbx_description
1 polymer ?
#
loop_
_entity_poly.entity_id
_entity_poly.type
_entity_poly.pdbx_seq_one_letter_code
_entity_poly.pdbx_strand_id
1 'polypeptide(L)'
;MDKLKAIFPVVTDNYTLCDMPASEIEEDEFNAMVEFTETANIVVPIQNMIVNRTEDILRDKIVPQFWSFFKKNDFSRTGFQKFYNAVKYLHDSYTSFYHIYDRLLLFRKRTNLKKPIYEHTCPHSALRLILRAILFSYYYLEHDNIIKEFYEAALKMEDSEGDHHCIILEDNMDCNCLHSFNETNRKLGEMHLLEPLVGQDLTDVIYNYTHSHIQKICKDSFDTNYIWTLEKWLKNVVLNWLGKIYCHDTSPGDDPMLMFNNKLTNFLYNSYTKIRIDQLFNIIIEYPESLPALSDLRDALPKTDLKPLLTETLQKAMETRLLHPGVSTPDILTAYVAAIRSLKVLDSTGLLLETVTQPVHQYLRSREDTVRCVVSSLTEEGPNDLAYELVNGEAVRIDENTPTDDDDENWECWIPDPIDSAPSKSCAIRKTSDIISMLVNVYGSKELFVNEYRTLLADRLLSQYNCDTEKEIMYLELLKLRFGESQLHYCEVMLKDIANSKRINQYIKQDAEYRESDIPLNAMIVSAQFWPPFKEEKLELHNEVTEQIKKYTEAFETLKGSRTLCWKNHLGVVDIEIELAGRTTSYSVTPVQATVAMYFQDKGTWELEELSKVMQCPPTILRRKIGFWQSHGIIAETSSDVFSIQEDQENKDVNVQEDIFVEDYEAESAMASARDQREEELHTFWSYIVGMLMNLDTLPLERIHQMLKMFAFQGPTIECSIQELKVFLDRKVREHHLIYSNGYYKLPK
;
A
#
# COMPACT_ATOMS: atom_id res chain seq x y z
N MET A 1 -79.17 9.19 28.06
CA MET A 1 -78.05 10.09 27.75
C MET A 1 -77.24 10.44 29.01
N ASP A 2 -77.84 10.97 30.08
CA ASP A 2 -77.05 11.37 31.27
C ASP A 2 -76.39 10.19 32.01
N LYS A 3 -77.05 9.02 32.07
CA LYS A 3 -76.42 7.76 32.55
C LYS A 3 -75.29 7.24 31.64
N LEU A 4 -75.35 7.53 30.34
CA LEU A 4 -74.35 7.12 29.36
C LEU A 4 -73.11 8.04 29.41
N LYS A 5 -73.32 9.32 29.75
CA LYS A 5 -72.26 10.29 30.06
C LYS A 5 -71.52 9.97 31.37
N ALA A 6 -72.23 9.44 32.37
CA ALA A 6 -71.62 9.00 33.64
C ALA A 6 -70.71 7.77 33.47
N ILE A 7 -71.08 6.85 32.57
CA ILE A 7 -70.32 5.60 32.34
C ILE A 7 -69.20 5.81 31.30
N PHE A 8 -69.44 6.59 30.25
CA PHE A 8 -68.49 6.94 29.20
C PHE A 8 -68.35 8.49 29.06
N PRO A 9 -67.41 9.12 29.78
CA PRO A 9 -67.21 10.58 29.73
C PRO A 9 -66.80 11.13 28.36
N VAL A 10 -66.35 10.25 27.43
CA VAL A 10 -65.96 10.59 26.05
C VAL A 10 -67.14 11.15 25.22
N VAL A 11 -68.38 10.98 25.68
CA VAL A 11 -69.59 11.41 24.94
C VAL A 11 -69.90 12.91 25.15
N THR A 12 -69.26 13.60 26.09
CA THR A 12 -69.44 15.06 26.31
C THR A 12 -68.39 15.90 25.59
N ASP A 13 -68.80 17.01 24.95
CA ASP A 13 -67.91 17.94 24.23
C ASP A 13 -66.84 18.63 25.12
N ASN A 14 -67.03 18.61 26.45
CA ASN A 14 -66.10 19.14 27.47
C ASN A 14 -65.25 18.02 28.12
N TYR A 15 -64.61 17.16 27.34
CA TYR A 15 -63.68 16.18 27.90
C TYR A 15 -62.34 16.86 28.27
N THR A 16 -62.04 16.85 29.57
CA THR A 16 -60.76 17.22 30.19
C THR A 16 -60.08 15.95 30.72
N LEU A 17 -58.80 15.74 30.38
CA LEU A 17 -57.98 14.57 30.76
C LEU A 17 -57.93 14.29 32.28
N CYS A 18 -58.31 15.25 33.13
CA CYS A 18 -58.27 15.14 34.59
C CYS A 18 -59.56 14.61 35.26
N ASP A 19 -60.66 14.42 34.54
CA ASP A 19 -61.93 14.02 35.17
C ASP A 19 -62.13 12.50 35.15
N MET A 20 -61.27 11.74 35.83
CA MET A 20 -61.61 10.39 36.32
C MET A 20 -60.71 9.97 37.51
N PRO A 21 -61.22 9.92 38.75
CA PRO A 21 -60.70 8.98 39.73
C PRO A 21 -61.16 7.56 39.36
N ALA A 22 -60.39 6.56 39.80
CA ALA A 22 -60.66 5.12 39.66
C ALA A 22 -61.88 4.64 40.47
N SER A 23 -62.94 5.46 40.65
CA SER A 23 -64.08 5.06 41.45
C SER A 23 -64.92 4.01 40.71
N GLU A 24 -65.14 2.90 41.40
CA GLU A 24 -66.09 1.85 41.07
C GLU A 24 -67.44 2.48 40.71
N ILE A 25 -67.90 2.27 39.48
CA ILE A 25 -69.30 2.53 39.13
C ILE A 25 -70.09 1.39 39.77
N GLU A 26 -71.18 1.69 40.47
CA GLU A 26 -72.10 0.69 41.01
C GLU A 26 -72.52 -0.25 39.86
N GLU A 27 -72.20 -1.56 39.97
CA GLU A 27 -72.46 -2.55 38.92
C GLU A 27 -73.93 -2.57 38.47
N ASP A 28 -74.84 -2.14 39.36
CA ASP A 28 -76.27 -2.03 39.13
C ASP A 28 -76.64 -0.95 38.09
N GLU A 29 -75.94 0.19 38.06
CA GLU A 29 -76.18 1.24 37.05
C GLU A 29 -75.67 0.84 35.67
N PHE A 30 -74.57 0.06 35.62
CA PHE A 30 -74.01 -0.48 34.39
C PHE A 30 -74.92 -1.57 33.78
N ASN A 31 -75.47 -2.45 34.63
CA ASN A 31 -76.39 -3.51 34.20
C ASN A 31 -77.73 -2.96 33.69
N ALA A 32 -78.31 -1.96 34.36
CA ALA A 32 -79.53 -1.29 33.90
C ALA A 32 -79.33 -0.59 32.54
N MET A 33 -78.11 -0.13 32.23
CA MET A 33 -77.76 0.46 30.94
C MET A 33 -77.62 -0.61 29.85
N VAL A 34 -76.98 -1.75 30.17
CA VAL A 34 -76.87 -2.90 29.24
C VAL A 34 -78.25 -3.41 28.84
N GLU A 35 -79.15 -3.67 29.80
CA GLU A 35 -80.53 -4.13 29.52
C GLU A 35 -81.31 -3.14 28.65
N PHE A 36 -81.18 -1.83 28.90
CA PHE A 36 -81.81 -0.78 28.09
C PHE A 36 -81.25 -0.71 26.66
N THR A 37 -79.93 -0.89 26.50
CA THR A 37 -79.30 -0.87 25.17
C THR A 37 -79.61 -2.11 24.34
N GLU A 38 -79.81 -3.28 24.97
CA GLU A 38 -80.25 -4.51 24.31
C GLU A 38 -81.70 -4.41 23.85
N THR A 39 -82.61 -3.90 24.70
CA THR A 39 -84.01 -3.68 24.31
C THR A 39 -84.19 -2.65 23.20
N ALA A 40 -83.29 -1.67 23.11
CA ALA A 40 -83.34 -0.62 22.10
C ALA A 40 -82.53 -0.90 20.81
N ASN A 41 -81.75 -2.00 20.75
CA ASN A 41 -80.88 -2.37 19.61
C ASN A 41 -79.87 -1.27 19.20
N ILE A 42 -79.39 -0.46 20.15
CA ILE A 42 -78.47 0.69 19.91
C ILE A 42 -77.00 0.33 20.21
N VAL A 43 -76.70 -0.96 20.37
CA VAL A 43 -75.39 -1.42 20.87
C VAL A 43 -74.25 -1.13 19.88
N VAL A 44 -74.48 -1.29 18.56
CA VAL A 44 -73.48 -1.02 17.51
C VAL A 44 -73.24 0.49 17.28
N PRO A 45 -74.28 1.35 17.20
CA PRO A 45 -74.08 2.80 17.12
C PRO A 45 -73.29 3.39 18.30
N ILE A 46 -73.51 2.91 19.52
CA ILE A 46 -72.78 3.39 20.72
C ILE A 46 -71.30 3.05 20.61
N GLN A 47 -70.96 1.83 20.17
CA GLN A 47 -69.58 1.42 19.93
C GLN A 47 -68.89 2.30 18.88
N ASN A 48 -69.54 2.54 17.74
CA ASN A 48 -68.99 3.41 16.70
C ASN A 48 -68.89 4.87 17.15
N MET A 49 -69.85 5.36 17.95
CA MET A 49 -69.82 6.71 18.49
C MET A 49 -68.65 6.91 19.45
N ILE A 50 -68.36 5.93 20.30
CA ILE A 50 -67.19 5.97 21.20
C ILE A 50 -65.90 5.97 20.38
N VAL A 51 -65.77 5.07 19.40
CA VAL A 51 -64.58 4.99 18.53
C VAL A 51 -64.36 6.29 17.76
N ASN A 52 -65.39 6.83 17.09
CA ASN A 52 -65.28 8.07 16.32
C ASN A 52 -64.91 9.26 17.22
N ARG A 53 -65.51 9.37 18.42
CA ARG A 53 -65.17 10.45 19.35
C ARG A 53 -63.76 10.31 19.92
N THR A 54 -63.27 9.08 20.13
CA THR A 54 -61.87 8.88 20.49
C THR A 54 -60.92 9.25 19.35
N GLU A 55 -61.28 8.99 18.10
CA GLU A 55 -60.52 9.44 16.93
C GLU A 55 -60.47 10.97 16.83
N ASP A 56 -61.61 11.66 17.02
CA ASP A 56 -61.69 13.12 17.01
C ASP A 56 -60.81 13.75 18.10
N ILE A 57 -60.88 13.23 19.34
CA ILE A 57 -60.08 13.73 20.47
C ILE A 57 -58.58 13.47 20.25
N LEU A 58 -58.21 12.29 19.73
CA LEU A 58 -56.83 11.98 19.41
C LEU A 58 -56.28 12.90 18.31
N ARG A 59 -57.08 13.16 17.27
CA ARG A 59 -56.71 14.00 16.12
C ARG A 59 -56.60 15.48 16.47
N ASP A 60 -57.56 16.01 17.21
CA ASP A 60 -57.68 17.47 17.42
C ASP A 60 -56.90 17.98 18.63
N LYS A 61 -56.77 17.18 19.70
CA LYS A 61 -56.18 17.62 20.97
C LYS A 61 -54.83 16.96 21.28
N ILE A 62 -54.74 15.64 21.16
CA ILE A 62 -53.61 14.89 21.74
C ILE A 62 -52.41 14.85 20.80
N VAL A 63 -52.61 14.47 19.54
CA VAL A 63 -51.52 14.35 18.56
C VAL A 63 -50.87 15.71 18.25
N PRO A 64 -51.62 16.83 18.07
CA PRO A 64 -51.02 18.15 17.91
C PRO A 64 -50.22 18.62 19.13
N GLN A 65 -50.68 18.31 20.35
CA GLN A 65 -49.95 18.64 21.58
C GLN A 65 -48.68 17.79 21.72
N PHE A 66 -48.73 16.49 21.39
CA PHE A 66 -47.56 15.62 21.34
C PHE A 66 -46.48 16.17 20.38
N TRP A 67 -46.85 16.50 19.14
CA TRP A 67 -45.91 17.06 18.16
C TRP A 67 -45.44 18.48 18.50
N SER A 68 -46.17 19.22 19.34
CA SER A 68 -45.72 20.54 19.80
C SER A 68 -44.44 20.48 20.65
N PHE A 69 -44.19 19.37 21.35
CA PHE A 69 -42.96 19.16 22.12
C PHE A 69 -41.70 19.03 21.25
N PHE A 70 -41.86 18.76 19.95
CA PHE A 70 -40.78 18.62 18.98
C PHE A 70 -40.49 19.91 18.19
N LYS A 71 -41.25 21.00 18.42
CA LYS A 71 -41.00 22.29 17.77
C LYS A 71 -39.74 22.96 18.36
N LYS A 72 -38.85 23.45 17.49
CA LYS A 72 -37.59 24.12 17.84
C LYS A 72 -37.78 25.19 18.93
N ASN A 73 -37.06 25.01 20.03
CA ASN A 73 -36.61 26.08 20.93
C ASN A 73 -35.18 25.71 21.39
N ASP A 74 -34.20 26.15 20.60
CA ASP A 74 -32.84 26.65 20.87
C ASP A 74 -31.96 26.16 22.04
N PHE A 75 -32.16 24.97 22.63
CA PHE A 75 -31.15 24.41 23.54
C PHE A 75 -30.90 22.92 23.27
N SER A 76 -29.73 22.64 22.68
CA SER A 76 -29.15 21.32 22.34
C SER A 76 -29.02 20.32 23.50
N ARG A 77 -29.40 20.71 24.72
CA ARG A 77 -29.34 19.86 25.92
C ARG A 77 -30.72 19.54 26.53
N THR A 78 -31.80 20.08 25.94
CA THR A 78 -33.18 19.90 26.44
C THR A 78 -33.94 18.77 25.73
N GLY A 79 -33.38 18.20 24.66
CA GLY A 79 -34.00 17.13 23.88
C GLY A 79 -34.40 15.92 24.73
N PHE A 80 -33.54 15.54 25.69
CA PHE A 80 -33.79 14.38 26.55
C PHE A 80 -35.06 14.50 27.39
N GLN A 81 -35.25 15.67 28.03
CA GLN A 81 -36.40 15.94 28.88
C GLN A 81 -37.67 16.20 28.06
N LYS A 82 -37.54 16.82 26.88
CA LYS A 82 -38.66 17.06 25.97
C LYS A 82 -39.25 15.74 25.46
N PHE A 83 -38.42 14.78 25.06
CA PHE A 83 -38.88 13.47 24.63
C PHE A 83 -39.56 12.70 25.77
N TYR A 84 -38.94 12.65 26.95
CA TYR A 84 -39.55 12.01 28.13
C TYR A 84 -40.94 12.59 28.46
N ASN A 85 -41.07 13.92 28.47
CA ASN A 85 -42.33 14.59 28.77
C ASN A 85 -43.39 14.36 27.69
N ALA A 86 -42.99 14.33 26.41
CA ALA A 86 -43.89 14.03 25.30
C ALA A 86 -44.44 12.60 25.38
N VAL A 87 -43.57 11.62 25.65
CA VAL A 87 -43.97 10.20 25.80
C VAL A 87 -44.83 10.01 27.04
N LYS A 88 -44.50 10.68 28.16
CA LYS A 88 -45.33 10.64 29.38
C LYS A 88 -46.73 11.18 29.13
N TYR A 89 -46.86 12.33 28.46
CA TYR A 89 -48.15 12.90 28.11
C TYR A 89 -48.98 11.97 27.20
N LEU A 90 -48.34 11.32 26.23
CA LEU A 90 -48.99 10.35 25.34
C LEU A 90 -49.47 9.12 26.12
N HIS A 91 -48.65 8.62 27.04
CA HIS A 91 -48.97 7.44 27.86
C HIS A 91 -50.09 7.72 28.88
N ASP A 92 -50.06 8.87 29.57
CA ASP A 92 -51.12 9.29 30.48
C ASP A 92 -52.46 9.45 29.73
N SER A 93 -52.40 9.96 28.49
CA SER A 93 -53.56 10.00 27.60
C SER A 93 -54.02 8.60 27.21
N TYR A 94 -53.11 7.72 26.79
CA TYR A 94 -53.42 6.34 26.41
C TYR A 94 -54.03 5.53 27.56
N THR A 95 -53.53 5.65 28.79
CA THR A 95 -54.08 4.95 29.97
C THR A 95 -55.51 5.39 30.27
N SER A 96 -55.83 6.67 30.11
CA SER A 96 -57.21 7.16 30.22
C SER A 96 -58.14 6.50 29.18
N PHE A 97 -57.71 6.39 27.91
CA PHE A 97 -58.47 5.68 26.88
C PHE A 97 -58.49 4.16 27.10
N TYR A 98 -57.42 3.59 27.66
CA TYR A 98 -57.36 2.18 27.99
C TYR A 98 -58.45 1.80 28.99
N HIS A 99 -58.65 2.61 30.04
CA HIS A 99 -59.76 2.41 30.99
C HIS A 99 -61.15 2.57 30.35
N ILE A 100 -61.29 3.47 29.38
CA ILE A 100 -62.53 3.61 28.59
C ILE A 100 -62.77 2.37 27.71
N TYR A 101 -61.73 1.83 27.12
CA TYR A 101 -61.80 0.62 26.30
C TYR A 101 -61.95 -0.67 27.13
N ASP A 102 -61.47 -0.71 28.38
CA ASP A 102 -61.78 -1.76 29.36
C ASP A 102 -63.28 -1.80 29.66
N ARG A 103 -63.90 -0.62 29.85
CA ARG A 103 -65.36 -0.49 30.02
C ARG A 103 -66.10 -0.92 28.76
N LEU A 104 -65.57 -0.61 27.57
CA LEU A 104 -66.12 -1.06 26.30
C LEU A 104 -65.97 -2.58 26.10
N LEU A 105 -64.89 -3.17 26.60
CA LEU A 105 -64.69 -4.63 26.60
C LEU A 105 -65.68 -5.33 27.54
N LEU A 106 -65.90 -4.79 28.75
CA LEU A 106 -66.95 -5.28 29.67
C LEU A 106 -68.34 -5.15 29.05
N PHE A 107 -68.62 -4.03 28.40
CA PHE A 107 -69.86 -3.80 27.65
C PHE A 107 -70.04 -4.81 26.52
N ARG A 108 -68.98 -5.09 25.74
CA ARG A 108 -68.99 -6.07 24.63
C ARG A 108 -69.17 -7.51 25.11
N LYS A 109 -68.58 -7.87 26.26
CA LYS A 109 -68.73 -9.18 26.90
C LYS A 109 -70.14 -9.39 27.43
N ARG A 110 -70.76 -8.38 28.05
CA ARG A 110 -72.12 -8.48 28.59
C ARG A 110 -73.20 -8.44 27.50
N THR A 111 -72.96 -7.75 26.37
CA THR A 111 -73.90 -7.63 25.23
C THR A 111 -73.71 -8.67 24.11
N ASN A 112 -72.78 -9.63 24.25
CA ASN A 112 -72.47 -10.66 23.25
C ASN A 112 -72.20 -10.13 21.81
N LEU A 113 -71.61 -8.94 21.69
CA LEU A 113 -71.36 -8.28 20.41
C LEU A 113 -70.18 -8.91 19.64
N LYS A 114 -70.49 -9.54 18.50
CA LYS A 114 -69.50 -10.21 17.62
C LYS A 114 -68.89 -9.33 16.52
N LYS A 115 -69.41 -8.11 16.27
CA LYS A 115 -68.86 -7.23 15.21
C LYS A 115 -67.45 -6.72 15.58
N PRO A 116 -66.43 -6.93 14.73
CA PRO A 116 -65.08 -6.42 14.98
C PRO A 116 -65.01 -4.90 14.78
N ILE A 117 -64.13 -4.23 15.54
CA ILE A 117 -63.74 -2.83 15.30
C ILE A 117 -62.50 -2.89 14.44
N TYR A 118 -62.54 -2.33 13.23
CA TYR A 118 -61.42 -2.36 12.27
C TYR A 118 -60.77 -3.76 12.18
N GLU A 119 -61.57 -4.78 11.92
CA GLU A 119 -61.16 -6.20 11.77
C GLU A 119 -60.64 -6.91 13.04
N HIS A 120 -60.42 -6.19 14.15
CA HIS A 120 -60.00 -6.77 15.40
C HIS A 120 -61.16 -7.18 16.34
N THR A 121 -61.04 -8.39 16.93
CA THR A 121 -61.95 -8.91 17.96
C THR A 121 -61.72 -8.27 19.33
N CYS A 122 -60.52 -7.76 19.60
CA CYS A 122 -60.18 -7.04 20.83
C CYS A 122 -60.27 -5.52 20.61
N PRO A 123 -61.05 -4.78 21.43
CA PRO A 123 -61.10 -3.32 21.38
C PRO A 123 -59.73 -2.66 21.62
N HIS A 124 -58.87 -3.25 22.45
CA HIS A 124 -57.55 -2.70 22.77
C HIS A 124 -56.57 -2.75 21.60
N SER A 125 -56.63 -3.78 20.74
CA SER A 125 -55.81 -3.81 19.52
C SER A 125 -56.29 -2.80 18.48
N ALA A 126 -57.60 -2.55 18.43
CA ALA A 126 -58.16 -1.48 17.60
C ALA A 126 -57.71 -0.09 18.08
N LEU A 127 -57.70 0.17 19.40
CA LEU A 127 -57.16 1.42 19.99
C LEU A 127 -55.70 1.64 19.58
N ARG A 128 -54.86 0.60 19.67
CA ARG A 128 -53.43 0.67 19.29
C ARG A 128 -53.25 1.01 17.82
N LEU A 129 -54.05 0.41 16.93
CA LEU A 129 -54.01 0.67 15.50
C LEU A 129 -54.51 2.09 15.16
N ILE A 130 -55.57 2.55 15.82
CA ILE A 130 -56.08 3.93 15.69
C ILE A 130 -55.02 4.94 16.13
N LEU A 131 -54.41 4.73 17.31
CA LEU A 131 -53.35 5.59 17.82
C LEU A 131 -52.18 5.67 16.84
N ARG A 132 -51.73 4.51 16.33
CA ARG A 132 -50.67 4.42 15.33
C ARG A 132 -51.03 5.21 14.06
N ALA A 133 -52.20 4.95 13.48
CA ALA A 133 -52.61 5.58 12.23
C ALA A 133 -52.72 7.11 12.34
N ILE A 134 -53.27 7.62 13.45
CA ILE A 134 -53.43 9.07 13.66
C ILE A 134 -52.07 9.72 13.95
N LEU A 135 -51.21 9.09 14.75
CA LEU A 135 -49.89 9.64 15.08
C LEU A 135 -49.02 9.81 13.82
N PHE A 136 -48.98 8.81 12.94
CA PHE A 136 -48.21 8.87 11.69
C PHE A 136 -48.87 9.70 10.59
N SER A 137 -50.14 10.09 10.73
CA SER A 137 -50.80 11.00 9.77
C SER A 137 -50.29 12.45 9.87
N TYR A 138 -49.72 12.85 11.01
CA TYR A 138 -49.15 14.19 11.26
C TYR A 138 -47.61 14.14 11.35
N TYR A 139 -46.95 13.38 10.48
CA TYR A 139 -45.51 13.16 10.50
C TYR A 139 -44.70 14.47 10.39
N TYR A 140 -43.81 14.75 11.35
CA TYR A 140 -43.01 15.97 11.40
C TYR A 140 -41.53 15.68 11.13
N LEU A 141 -40.93 16.22 10.07
CA LEU A 141 -39.58 15.84 9.59
C LEU A 141 -38.41 16.07 10.58
N GLU A 142 -38.54 16.90 11.63
CA GLU A 142 -37.42 17.18 12.56
C GLU A 142 -37.48 16.38 13.89
N HIS A 143 -38.43 15.45 14.05
CA HIS A 143 -38.52 14.63 15.27
C HIS A 143 -37.34 13.65 15.44
N ASP A 144 -36.81 13.12 14.34
CA ASP A 144 -35.68 12.18 14.29
C ASP A 144 -34.46 12.69 15.07
N ASN A 145 -34.13 13.98 14.98
CA ASN A 145 -32.94 14.53 15.64
C ASN A 145 -33.04 14.50 17.17
N ILE A 146 -34.21 14.81 17.73
CA ILE A 146 -34.44 14.80 19.19
C ILE A 146 -34.43 13.37 19.72
N ILE A 147 -34.99 12.43 18.94
CA ILE A 147 -34.98 11.01 19.26
C ILE A 147 -33.54 10.47 19.20
N LYS A 148 -32.78 10.82 18.16
CA LYS A 148 -31.36 10.47 18.02
C LYS A 148 -30.52 10.99 19.18
N GLU A 149 -30.67 12.26 19.58
CA GLU A 149 -29.98 12.84 20.74
C GLU A 149 -30.33 12.09 22.05
N PHE A 150 -31.60 11.73 22.25
CA PHE A 150 -32.04 10.99 23.45
C PHE A 150 -31.39 9.61 23.55
N TYR A 151 -31.44 8.83 22.47
CA TYR A 151 -30.88 7.48 22.43
C TYR A 151 -29.35 7.47 22.38
N GLU A 152 -28.71 8.43 21.72
CA GLU A 152 -27.25 8.58 21.72
C GLU A 152 -26.72 8.92 23.12
N ALA A 153 -27.39 9.83 23.84
CA ALA A 153 -27.04 10.13 25.23
C ALA A 153 -27.20 8.90 26.13
N ALA A 154 -28.28 8.11 25.93
CA ALA A 154 -28.52 6.89 26.69
C ALA A 154 -27.46 5.80 26.41
N LEU A 155 -27.03 5.65 25.16
CA LEU A 155 -26.00 4.69 24.78
C LEU A 155 -24.62 5.07 25.35
N LYS A 156 -24.27 6.36 25.32
CA LYS A 156 -23.03 6.87 25.94
C LYS A 156 -22.99 6.67 27.46
N MET A 157 -24.14 6.76 28.15
CA MET A 157 -24.25 6.48 29.59
C MET A 157 -24.06 5.00 29.94
N GLU A 158 -24.31 4.08 29.00
CA GLU A 158 -24.11 2.64 29.18
C GLU A 158 -22.66 2.20 28.86
N ASP A 159 -21.96 2.93 27.97
CA ASP A 159 -20.61 2.60 27.49
C ASP A 159 -19.46 3.10 28.41
N SER A 160 -19.73 4.00 29.36
CA SER A 160 -18.70 4.55 30.25
C SER A 160 -18.19 3.50 31.26
N GLU A 161 -17.12 2.78 30.91
CA GLU A 161 -16.43 1.75 31.71
C GLU A 161 -15.81 2.24 33.05
N GLY A 162 -16.14 3.42 33.57
CA GLY A 162 -15.50 3.90 34.80
C GLY A 162 -16.07 5.11 35.52
N ASP A 163 -16.96 5.90 34.91
CA ASP A 163 -17.58 7.04 35.60
C ASP A 163 -19.06 7.10 35.25
N HIS A 164 -19.92 6.92 36.26
CA HIS A 164 -21.35 7.21 36.19
C HIS A 164 -21.62 8.73 36.11
N HIS A 165 -20.86 9.46 35.29
CA HIS A 165 -21.10 10.86 35.05
C HIS A 165 -22.21 10.99 34.02
N CYS A 166 -23.32 11.57 34.47
CA CYS A 166 -24.40 11.92 33.57
C CYS A 166 -23.92 13.03 32.62
N ILE A 167 -23.75 12.70 31.34
CA ILE A 167 -23.32 13.67 30.30
C ILE A 167 -24.28 14.88 30.19
N ILE A 168 -25.49 14.75 30.75
CA ILE A 168 -26.54 15.77 30.72
C ILE A 168 -26.38 16.81 31.84
N LEU A 169 -25.75 16.45 32.98
CA LEU A 169 -25.56 17.31 34.15
C LEU A 169 -24.14 17.09 34.68
N GLU A 170 -23.22 18.01 34.37
CA GLU A 170 -21.82 17.99 34.86
C GLU A 170 -21.66 18.08 36.39
N ASP A 171 -22.73 18.07 37.17
CA ASP A 171 -22.67 18.02 38.64
C ASP A 171 -23.94 17.34 39.16
N ASN A 172 -23.91 16.02 39.41
CA ASN A 172 -24.63 15.33 40.49
C ASN A 172 -24.47 13.80 40.38
N MET A 173 -24.03 13.19 41.48
CA MET A 173 -23.84 11.73 41.65
C MET A 173 -25.13 10.91 41.63
N ASP A 174 -26.31 11.55 41.59
CA ASP A 174 -27.63 10.91 41.57
C ASP A 174 -28.43 11.31 40.32
N CYS A 175 -28.03 10.82 39.14
CA CYS A 175 -28.78 11.11 37.92
C CYS A 175 -29.99 10.18 37.75
N ASN A 176 -31.20 10.75 37.68
CA ASN A 176 -32.44 9.99 37.48
C ASN A 176 -32.70 9.65 35.99
N CYS A 177 -31.68 9.81 35.14
CA CYS A 177 -31.77 9.74 33.69
C CYS A 177 -31.95 8.30 33.19
N LEU A 178 -31.27 7.32 33.80
CA LEU A 178 -31.45 5.91 33.48
C LEU A 178 -32.86 5.40 33.84
N HIS A 179 -33.41 5.85 34.97
CA HIS A 179 -34.80 5.58 35.33
C HIS A 179 -35.77 6.20 34.32
N SER A 180 -35.54 7.45 33.94
CA SER A 180 -36.35 8.16 32.94
C SER A 180 -36.31 7.45 31.57
N PHE A 181 -35.16 6.91 31.18
CA PHE A 181 -34.98 6.12 29.96
C PHE A 181 -35.78 4.80 30.00
N ASN A 182 -35.61 4.00 31.06
CA ASN A 182 -36.34 2.75 31.22
C ASN A 182 -37.87 2.98 31.30
N GLU A 183 -38.30 4.03 31.99
CA GLU A 183 -39.71 4.40 32.07
C GLU A 183 -40.27 4.80 30.69
N THR A 184 -39.50 5.53 29.88
CA THR A 184 -39.89 5.91 28.51
C THR A 184 -40.06 4.67 27.63
N ASN A 185 -39.07 3.77 27.64
CA ASN A 185 -39.13 2.55 26.84
C ASN A 185 -40.26 1.60 27.29
N ARG A 186 -40.50 1.49 28.60
CA ARG A 186 -41.67 0.76 29.14
C ARG A 186 -42.98 1.35 28.62
N LYS A 187 -43.13 2.68 28.69
CA LYS A 187 -44.34 3.37 28.20
C LYS A 187 -44.54 3.20 26.69
N LEU A 188 -43.47 3.26 25.90
CA LEU A 188 -43.51 3.02 24.46
C LEU A 188 -43.85 1.56 24.11
N GLY A 189 -43.31 0.60 24.87
CA GLY A 189 -43.63 -0.82 24.74
C GLY A 189 -45.10 -1.13 25.07
N GLU A 190 -45.64 -0.59 26.17
CA GLU A 190 -47.06 -0.75 26.54
C GLU A 190 -48.04 -0.23 25.47
N MET A 191 -47.62 0.80 24.73
CA MET A 191 -48.35 1.37 23.60
C MET A 191 -48.08 0.67 22.25
N HIS A 192 -47.11 -0.26 22.18
CA HIS A 192 -46.56 -0.85 20.94
C HIS A 192 -46.17 0.20 19.88
N LEU A 193 -45.60 1.32 20.34
CA LEU A 193 -45.10 2.40 19.48
C LEU A 193 -43.57 2.42 19.36
N LEU A 194 -42.87 1.49 20.03
CA LEU A 194 -41.41 1.40 20.01
C LEU A 194 -40.87 1.17 18.58
N GLU A 195 -41.25 0.08 17.92
CA GLU A 195 -40.79 -0.22 16.55
C GLU A 195 -41.21 0.84 15.53
N PRO A 196 -42.48 1.30 15.48
CA PRO A 196 -42.93 2.23 14.44
C PRO A 196 -42.39 3.66 14.58
N LEU A 197 -42.12 4.12 15.80
CA LEU A 197 -41.70 5.51 16.06
C LEU A 197 -40.18 5.64 16.17
N VAL A 198 -39.51 4.64 16.74
CA VAL A 198 -38.13 4.77 17.23
C VAL A 198 -37.18 3.77 16.55
N GLY A 199 -37.69 2.71 15.89
CA GLY A 199 -36.87 1.63 15.34
C GLY A 199 -35.82 2.07 14.31
N GLN A 200 -36.18 2.99 13.40
CA GLN A 200 -35.24 3.52 12.40
C GLN A 200 -34.16 4.41 13.04
N ASP A 201 -34.55 5.31 13.94
CA ASP A 201 -33.61 6.19 14.64
C ASP A 201 -32.64 5.42 15.54
N LEU A 202 -33.11 4.38 16.23
CA LEU A 202 -32.26 3.49 17.01
C LEU A 202 -31.19 2.82 16.15
N THR A 203 -31.61 2.31 14.99
CA THR A 203 -30.71 1.64 14.06
C THR A 203 -29.63 2.61 13.56
N ASP A 204 -30.01 3.84 13.19
CA ASP A 204 -29.07 4.89 12.79
C ASP A 204 -28.11 5.29 13.91
N VAL A 205 -28.61 5.46 15.15
CA VAL A 205 -27.77 5.79 16.32
C VAL A 205 -26.76 4.69 16.57
N ILE A 206 -27.17 3.42 16.54
CA ILE A 206 -26.28 2.29 16.76
C ILE A 206 -25.22 2.23 15.66
N TYR A 207 -25.60 2.40 14.38
CA TYR A 207 -24.64 2.38 13.27
C TYR A 207 -23.64 3.54 13.35
N ASN A 208 -24.08 4.76 13.65
CA ASN A 208 -23.19 5.90 13.80
C ASN A 208 -22.29 5.79 15.03
N TYR A 209 -22.83 5.28 16.14
CA TYR A 209 -22.07 5.10 17.39
C TYR A 209 -21.01 4.01 17.24
N THR A 210 -21.39 2.86 16.69
CA THR A 210 -20.45 1.77 16.39
C THR A 210 -19.36 2.24 15.43
N HIS A 211 -19.71 2.95 14.35
CA HIS A 211 -18.71 3.54 13.44
C HIS A 211 -17.75 4.50 14.15
N SER A 212 -18.27 5.42 14.98
CA SER A 212 -17.47 6.40 15.72
C SER A 212 -16.56 5.74 16.76
N HIS A 213 -17.06 4.71 17.45
CA HIS A 213 -16.29 3.94 18.43
C HIS A 213 -15.14 3.16 17.76
N ILE A 214 -15.42 2.50 16.63
CA ILE A 214 -14.39 1.83 15.83
C ILE A 214 -13.34 2.86 15.37
N GLN A 215 -13.76 4.01 14.83
CA GLN A 215 -12.84 5.04 14.37
C GLN A 215 -11.96 5.59 15.52
N LYS A 216 -12.50 5.74 16.73
CA LYS A 216 -11.73 6.20 17.90
C LYS A 216 -10.68 5.18 18.35
N ILE A 217 -11.02 3.90 18.37
CA ILE A 217 -10.12 2.83 18.83
C ILE A 217 -9.08 2.49 17.78
N CYS A 218 -9.48 2.46 16.51
CA CYS A 218 -8.68 1.94 15.41
C CYS A 218 -7.79 3.00 14.74
N LYS A 219 -7.99 4.29 15.02
CA LYS A 219 -7.20 5.34 14.37
C LYS A 219 -5.74 5.29 14.84
N ASP A 220 -4.84 5.10 13.87
CA ASP A 220 -3.38 5.16 14.01
C ASP A 220 -2.80 4.16 15.03
N SER A 221 -3.51 3.06 15.28
CA SER A 221 -3.10 1.96 16.15
C SER A 221 -3.17 0.61 15.42
N PHE A 222 -2.01 -0.04 15.26
CA PHE A 222 -1.89 -1.29 14.49
C PHE A 222 -1.25 -2.46 15.28
N ASP A 223 -0.75 -2.19 16.49
CA ASP A 223 0.04 -3.14 17.28
C ASP A 223 -0.78 -4.17 18.07
N THR A 224 -2.11 -4.06 18.06
CA THR A 224 -2.98 -4.94 18.86
C THR A 224 -4.18 -5.44 18.07
N ASN A 225 -4.63 -6.66 18.37
CA ASN A 225 -5.85 -7.23 17.81
C ASN A 225 -7.08 -6.59 18.47
N TYR A 226 -7.95 -5.98 17.67
CA TYR A 226 -9.14 -5.27 18.14
C TYR A 226 -10.44 -6.04 17.90
N ILE A 227 -10.46 -7.02 16.99
CA ILE A 227 -11.71 -7.74 16.65
C ILE A 227 -12.38 -8.36 17.87
N TRP A 228 -11.63 -9.06 18.72
CA TRP A 228 -12.20 -9.71 19.91
C TRP A 228 -12.74 -8.70 20.92
N THR A 229 -12.02 -7.59 21.13
CA THR A 229 -12.43 -6.50 22.02
C THR A 229 -13.71 -5.84 21.51
N LEU A 230 -13.80 -5.60 20.20
CA LEU A 230 -14.98 -5.04 19.56
C LEU A 230 -16.19 -5.98 19.60
N GLU A 231 -15.99 -7.29 19.41
CA GLU A 231 -17.08 -8.28 19.56
C GLU A 231 -17.59 -8.36 20.99
N LYS A 232 -16.69 -8.34 21.98
CA LYS A 232 -17.04 -8.33 23.40
C LYS A 232 -17.78 -7.05 23.77
N TRP A 233 -17.30 -5.91 23.30
CA TRP A 233 -17.94 -4.61 23.48
C TRP A 233 -19.34 -4.57 22.87
N LEU A 234 -19.49 -5.03 21.61
CA LEU A 234 -20.79 -5.09 20.94
C LEU A 234 -21.80 -5.94 21.74
N LYS A 235 -21.35 -7.09 22.26
CA LYS A 235 -22.19 -7.97 23.09
C LYS A 235 -22.55 -7.36 24.44
N ASN A 236 -21.59 -6.76 25.13
CA ASN A 236 -21.77 -6.28 26.50
C ASN A 236 -22.48 -4.93 26.59
N VAL A 237 -22.25 -4.04 25.62
CA VAL A 237 -22.79 -2.68 25.61
C VAL A 237 -24.01 -2.62 24.71
N VAL A 238 -23.85 -2.82 23.40
CA VAL A 238 -24.91 -2.59 22.41
C VAL A 238 -26.03 -3.62 22.49
N LEU A 239 -25.72 -4.92 22.56
CA LEU A 239 -26.75 -5.97 22.64
C LEU A 239 -27.46 -5.99 24.00
N ASN A 240 -26.74 -5.73 25.10
CA ASN A 240 -27.36 -5.59 26.41
C ASN A 240 -28.30 -4.39 26.46
N TRP A 241 -27.87 -3.26 25.89
CA TRP A 241 -28.69 -2.05 25.79
C TRP A 241 -29.93 -2.26 24.91
N LEU A 242 -29.79 -2.92 23.75
CA LEU A 242 -30.92 -3.34 22.92
C LEU A 242 -31.86 -4.29 23.66
N GLY A 243 -31.32 -5.24 24.41
CA GLY A 243 -32.09 -6.15 25.26
C GLY A 243 -32.93 -5.39 26.30
N LYS A 244 -32.40 -4.33 26.90
CA LYS A 244 -33.13 -3.45 27.84
C LYS A 244 -34.27 -2.68 27.15
N ILE A 245 -34.11 -2.28 25.88
CA ILE A 245 -35.12 -1.52 25.12
C ILE A 245 -36.28 -2.42 24.67
N TYR A 246 -35.96 -3.57 24.07
CA TYR A 246 -36.96 -4.46 23.47
C TYR A 246 -37.55 -5.51 24.44
N CYS A 247 -37.16 -5.48 25.72
CA CYS A 247 -37.66 -6.39 26.77
C CYS A 247 -39.20 -6.46 26.88
N HIS A 248 -39.90 -5.42 26.39
CA HIS A 248 -41.36 -5.27 26.53
C HIS A 248 -42.19 -5.75 25.33
N ASP A 249 -41.56 -6.02 24.17
CA ASP A 249 -42.27 -6.43 22.93
C ASP A 249 -42.08 -7.92 22.59
N THR A 250 -41.24 -8.66 23.33
CA THR A 250 -40.97 -10.07 23.04
C THR A 250 -42.15 -10.98 23.41
N SER A 251 -42.91 -11.41 22.40
CA SER A 251 -43.65 -12.67 22.47
C SER A 251 -42.65 -13.84 22.59
N PRO A 252 -42.92 -14.84 23.44
CA PRO A 252 -42.04 -16.00 23.58
C PRO A 252 -42.19 -16.90 22.34
N GLY A 253 -41.32 -16.78 21.34
CA GLY A 253 -41.46 -17.61 20.14
C GLY A 253 -40.38 -17.53 19.08
N ASP A 254 -39.97 -16.35 18.64
CA ASP A 254 -39.00 -16.18 17.55
C ASP A 254 -37.91 -15.22 18.00
N ASP A 255 -36.63 -15.59 17.82
CA ASP A 255 -35.45 -14.99 18.47
C ASP A 255 -34.96 -13.75 17.70
N PRO A 256 -35.59 -12.56 17.84
CA PRO A 256 -35.32 -11.40 16.97
C PRO A 256 -33.93 -10.84 17.29
N MET A 257 -33.51 -11.05 18.55
CA MET A 257 -32.23 -10.66 19.12
C MET A 257 -31.06 -11.39 18.45
N LEU A 258 -31.25 -12.63 17.98
CA LEU A 258 -30.23 -13.36 17.23
C LEU A 258 -30.06 -12.79 15.82
N MET A 259 -31.14 -12.39 15.15
CA MET A 259 -31.07 -11.72 13.86
C MET A 259 -30.40 -10.33 13.96
N PHE A 260 -30.72 -9.57 15.01
CA PHE A 260 -30.06 -8.29 15.30
C PHE A 260 -28.57 -8.47 15.62
N ASN A 261 -28.21 -9.50 16.39
CA ASN A 261 -26.82 -9.84 16.68
C ASN A 261 -26.03 -10.13 15.39
N ASN A 262 -26.56 -10.95 14.49
CA ASN A 262 -25.91 -11.25 13.22
C ASN A 262 -25.78 -10.02 12.32
N LYS A 263 -26.81 -9.18 12.24
CA LYS A 263 -26.77 -7.93 11.46
C LYS A 263 -25.74 -6.94 12.01
N LEU A 264 -25.69 -6.75 13.33
CA LEU A 264 -24.75 -5.84 13.97
C LEU A 264 -23.31 -6.36 13.89
N THR A 265 -23.12 -7.67 14.03
CA THR A 265 -21.83 -8.32 13.84
C THR A 265 -21.34 -8.13 12.40
N ASN A 266 -22.19 -8.36 11.40
CA ASN A 266 -21.84 -8.10 10.00
C ASN A 266 -21.55 -6.62 9.73
N PHE A 267 -22.30 -5.70 10.35
CA PHE A 267 -22.05 -4.27 10.24
C PHE A 267 -20.72 -3.86 10.89
N LEU A 268 -20.39 -4.45 12.05
CA LEU A 268 -19.12 -4.25 12.74
C LEU A 268 -17.95 -4.67 11.83
N TYR A 269 -18.00 -5.89 11.29
CA TYR A 269 -16.99 -6.38 10.35
C TYR A 269 -16.90 -5.51 9.09
N ASN A 270 -18.02 -5.11 8.48
CA ASN A 270 -18.01 -4.26 7.28
C ASN A 270 -17.40 -2.87 7.57
N SER A 271 -17.78 -2.24 8.68
CA SER A 271 -17.27 -0.93 9.09
C SER A 271 -15.78 -0.98 9.46
N TYR A 272 -15.38 -2.01 10.22
CA TYR A 272 -13.98 -2.24 10.58
C TYR A 272 -13.11 -2.46 9.34
N THR A 273 -13.52 -3.36 8.44
CA THR A 273 -12.80 -3.64 7.20
C THR A 273 -12.67 -2.39 6.34
N LYS A 274 -13.70 -1.55 6.20
CA LYS A 274 -13.61 -0.28 5.46
C LYS A 274 -12.57 0.68 6.04
N ILE A 275 -12.59 0.91 7.36
CA ILE A 275 -11.63 1.80 8.02
C ILE A 275 -10.19 1.29 7.85
N ARG A 276 -10.00 -0.04 7.98
CA ARG A 276 -8.69 -0.67 7.79
C ARG A 276 -8.22 -0.63 6.33
N ILE A 277 -9.13 -0.74 5.36
CA ILE A 277 -8.81 -0.57 3.93
C ILE A 277 -8.29 0.84 3.66
N ASP A 278 -8.92 1.88 4.21
CA ASP A 278 -8.47 3.27 4.02
C ASP A 278 -7.08 3.53 4.62
N GLN A 279 -6.73 2.80 5.69
CA GLN A 279 -5.43 2.89 6.38
C GLN A 279 -4.41 1.86 5.87
N LEU A 280 -4.79 0.99 4.94
CA LEU A 280 -3.98 -0.18 4.55
C LEU A 280 -2.59 0.20 4.04
N PHE A 281 -2.46 1.32 3.35
CA PHE A 281 -1.16 1.83 2.91
C PHE A 281 -0.21 2.13 4.08
N ASN A 282 -0.72 2.73 5.16
CA ASN A 282 0.09 3.02 6.35
C ASN A 282 0.42 1.72 7.10
N ILE A 283 -0.55 0.80 7.20
CA ILE A 283 -0.35 -0.54 7.77
C ILE A 283 0.80 -1.27 7.06
N ILE A 284 0.88 -1.17 5.73
CA ILE A 284 1.95 -1.79 4.94
C ILE A 284 3.32 -1.17 5.26
N ILE A 285 3.40 0.15 5.43
CA ILE A 285 4.67 0.84 5.70
C ILE A 285 5.20 0.53 7.11
N GLU A 286 4.31 0.40 8.10
CA GLU A 286 4.67 0.10 9.49
C GLU A 286 4.88 -1.41 9.76
N TYR A 287 4.88 -2.23 8.71
CA TYR A 287 5.25 -3.64 8.82
C TYR A 287 6.74 -3.74 9.25
N PRO A 288 7.11 -4.55 10.27
CA PRO A 288 6.38 -5.69 10.83
C PRO A 288 5.54 -5.42 12.10
N GLU A 289 5.57 -4.22 12.67
CA GLU A 289 4.84 -3.90 13.92
C GLU A 289 3.32 -4.02 13.74
N SER A 290 2.83 -3.73 12.53
CA SER A 290 1.42 -3.78 12.13
C SER A 290 0.84 -5.18 11.86
N LEU A 291 1.59 -6.27 12.13
CA LEU A 291 1.14 -7.66 11.90
C LEU A 291 -0.22 -8.01 12.55
N PRO A 292 -0.53 -7.56 13.78
CA PRO A 292 -1.83 -7.82 14.41
C PRO A 292 -3.00 -7.25 13.60
N ALA A 293 -2.89 -6.01 13.11
CA ALA A 293 -3.91 -5.38 12.27
C ALA A 293 -4.14 -6.14 10.95
N LEU A 294 -3.08 -6.71 10.35
CA LEU A 294 -3.17 -7.55 9.16
C LEU A 294 -3.85 -8.89 9.45
N SER A 295 -3.57 -9.51 10.60
CA SER A 295 -4.25 -10.74 11.03
C SER A 295 -5.74 -10.51 11.24
N ASP A 296 -6.11 -9.39 11.85
CA ASP A 296 -7.51 -9.01 12.00
C ASP A 296 -8.19 -8.81 10.63
N LEU A 297 -7.54 -8.10 9.72
CA LEU A 297 -8.09 -7.88 8.38
C LEU A 297 -8.23 -9.20 7.60
N ARG A 298 -7.30 -10.14 7.75
CA ARG A 298 -7.38 -11.49 7.18
C ARG A 298 -8.61 -12.25 7.67
N ASP A 299 -8.94 -12.14 8.95
CA ASP A 299 -10.09 -12.85 9.52
C ASP A 299 -11.44 -12.15 9.22
N ALA A 300 -11.40 -10.83 8.99
CA ALA A 300 -12.57 -10.02 8.64
C ALA A 300 -12.93 -10.08 7.15
N LEU A 301 -11.93 -10.11 6.25
CA LEU A 301 -12.12 -10.02 4.80
C LEU A 301 -13.02 -11.15 4.23
N PRO A 302 -12.90 -12.43 4.62
CA PRO A 302 -13.76 -13.51 4.12
C PRO A 302 -15.22 -13.36 4.57
N LYS A 303 -15.49 -12.62 5.65
CA LYS A 303 -16.84 -12.35 6.15
C LYS A 303 -17.49 -11.15 5.45
N THR A 304 -16.76 -10.47 4.55
CA THR A 304 -17.19 -9.26 3.88
C THR A 304 -16.97 -9.34 2.36
N ASP A 305 -17.88 -8.79 1.56
CA ASP A 305 -17.73 -8.75 0.10
C ASP A 305 -16.86 -7.57 -0.39
N LEU A 306 -15.86 -7.15 0.39
CA LEU A 306 -15.11 -5.88 0.19
C LEU A 306 -13.75 -6.04 -0.50
N LYS A 307 -13.40 -7.24 -0.97
CA LYS A 307 -12.17 -7.50 -1.73
C LYS A 307 -11.94 -6.55 -2.93
N PRO A 308 -12.93 -6.28 -3.82
CA PRO A 308 -12.70 -5.39 -4.96
C PRO A 308 -12.47 -3.94 -4.54
N LEU A 309 -13.16 -3.48 -3.49
CA LEU A 309 -12.94 -2.14 -2.94
C LEU A 309 -11.51 -2.01 -2.43
N LEU A 310 -11.00 -3.02 -1.71
CA LEU A 310 -9.62 -3.06 -1.21
C LEU A 310 -8.59 -2.93 -2.33
N THR A 311 -8.76 -3.69 -3.42
CA THR A 311 -7.84 -3.63 -4.57
C THR A 311 -7.83 -2.24 -5.21
N GLU A 312 -9.01 -1.65 -5.44
CA GLU A 312 -9.11 -0.33 -6.08
C GLU A 312 -8.54 0.79 -5.19
N THR A 313 -8.85 0.80 -3.89
CA THR A 313 -8.34 1.80 -2.96
C THR A 313 -6.84 1.70 -2.78
N LEU A 314 -6.30 0.47 -2.69
CA LEU A 314 -4.87 0.25 -2.52
C LEU A 314 -4.08 0.60 -3.79
N GLN A 315 -4.57 0.25 -4.97
CA GLN A 315 -3.96 0.68 -6.25
C GLN A 315 -3.91 2.21 -6.36
N LYS A 316 -5.03 2.90 -6.06
CA LYS A 316 -5.05 4.37 -6.04
C LYS A 316 -4.09 4.96 -5.01
N ALA A 317 -3.97 4.35 -3.83
CA ALA A 317 -3.03 4.80 -2.81
C ALA A 317 -1.56 4.64 -3.27
N MET A 318 -1.24 3.51 -3.90
CA MET A 318 0.09 3.25 -4.49
C MET A 318 0.42 4.26 -5.60
N GLU A 319 -0.50 4.52 -6.53
CA GLU A 319 -0.31 5.48 -7.62
C GLU A 319 -0.11 6.92 -7.12
N THR A 320 -0.89 7.34 -6.12
CA THR A 320 -0.85 8.72 -5.63
C THR A 320 0.30 9.01 -4.68
N ARG A 321 0.74 8.03 -3.87
CA ARG A 321 1.73 8.23 -2.80
C ARG A 321 3.11 7.63 -3.06
N LEU A 322 3.20 6.60 -3.91
CA LEU A 322 4.46 5.86 -4.13
C LEU A 322 4.97 6.00 -5.58
N LEU A 323 4.08 5.90 -6.57
CA LEU A 323 4.46 5.82 -8.00
C LEU A 323 4.59 7.19 -8.67
N HIS A 324 5.31 8.12 -8.05
CA HIS A 324 5.60 9.42 -8.64
C HIS A 324 7.11 9.68 -8.76
N PRO A 325 7.56 10.50 -9.74
CA PRO A 325 8.99 10.71 -10.00
C PRO A 325 9.79 11.29 -8.82
N GLY A 326 9.12 11.91 -7.84
CA GLY A 326 9.75 12.44 -6.64
C GLY A 326 10.20 11.41 -5.61
N VAL A 327 9.82 10.12 -5.73
CA VAL A 327 10.27 9.07 -4.81
C VAL A 327 11.53 8.38 -5.35
N SER A 328 12.51 8.15 -4.47
CA SER A 328 13.71 7.41 -4.80
C SER A 328 13.39 5.93 -5.12
N THR A 329 14.15 5.30 -6.01
CA THR A 329 14.01 3.86 -6.31
C THR A 329 14.12 2.96 -5.07
N PRO A 330 15.10 3.14 -4.16
CA PRO A 330 15.21 2.25 -3.00
C PRO A 330 13.98 2.31 -2.09
N ASP A 331 13.38 3.49 -1.88
CA ASP A 331 12.17 3.63 -1.06
C ASP A 331 10.95 2.92 -1.69
N ILE A 332 10.86 2.93 -3.03
CA ILE A 332 9.82 2.18 -3.73
C ILE A 332 10.01 0.67 -3.55
N LEU A 333 11.26 0.19 -3.60
CA LEU A 333 11.58 -1.23 -3.41
C LEU A 333 11.33 -1.69 -1.98
N THR A 334 11.67 -0.90 -0.95
CA THR A 334 11.38 -1.24 0.45
C THR A 334 9.89 -1.28 0.71
N ALA A 335 9.13 -0.29 0.24
CA ALA A 335 7.67 -0.29 0.32
C ALA A 335 7.04 -1.47 -0.43
N TYR A 336 7.61 -1.86 -1.58
CA TYR A 336 7.17 -3.03 -2.35
C TYR A 336 7.42 -4.34 -1.61
N VAL A 337 8.59 -4.50 -0.98
CA VAL A 337 8.91 -5.67 -0.13
C VAL A 337 7.96 -5.76 1.05
N ALA A 338 7.74 -4.65 1.75
CA ALA A 338 6.77 -4.58 2.85
C ALA A 338 5.34 -4.88 2.39
N ALA A 339 4.95 -4.43 1.19
CA ALA A 339 3.67 -4.74 0.57
C ALA A 339 3.52 -6.23 0.27
N ILE A 340 4.54 -6.89 -0.28
CA ILE A 340 4.49 -8.34 -0.54
C ILE A 340 4.32 -9.11 0.76
N ARG A 341 5.12 -8.79 1.79
CA ARG A 341 5.04 -9.48 3.09
C ARG A 341 3.65 -9.30 3.73
N SER A 342 3.14 -8.06 3.72
CA SER A 342 1.83 -7.73 4.28
C SER A 342 0.68 -8.42 3.54
N LEU A 343 0.71 -8.39 2.20
CA LEU A 343 -0.34 -9.00 1.36
C LEU A 343 -0.30 -10.52 1.39
N LYS A 344 0.87 -11.15 1.57
CA LYS A 344 1.01 -12.60 1.75
C LYS A 344 0.41 -13.07 3.07
N VAL A 345 0.44 -12.24 4.11
CA VAL A 345 -0.28 -12.52 5.38
C VAL A 345 -1.79 -12.39 5.18
N LEU A 346 -2.24 -11.41 4.39
CA LEU A 346 -3.65 -11.16 4.14
C LEU A 346 -4.32 -12.24 3.27
N ASP A 347 -3.63 -12.68 2.22
CA ASP A 347 -4.16 -13.60 1.23
C ASP A 347 -3.13 -14.67 0.87
N SER A 348 -3.34 -15.88 1.41
CA SER A 348 -2.51 -17.05 1.12
C SER A 348 -2.67 -17.58 -0.31
N THR A 349 -3.61 -17.05 -1.10
CA THR A 349 -3.80 -17.43 -2.51
C THR A 349 -2.93 -16.60 -3.47
N GLY A 350 -2.39 -15.45 -3.02
CA GLY A 350 -1.52 -14.58 -3.82
C GLY A 350 -2.23 -13.83 -4.96
N LEU A 351 -3.56 -13.95 -5.10
CA LEU A 351 -4.32 -13.27 -6.16
C LEU A 351 -4.37 -11.76 -5.94
N LEU A 352 -4.59 -11.35 -4.69
CA LEU A 352 -4.61 -9.93 -4.34
C LEU A 352 -3.27 -9.26 -4.63
N LEU A 353 -2.17 -9.97 -4.36
CA LEU A 353 -0.83 -9.45 -4.60
C LEU A 353 -0.58 -9.16 -6.08
N GLU A 354 -0.93 -10.08 -6.97
CA GLU A 354 -0.74 -9.90 -8.42
C GLU A 354 -1.54 -8.70 -8.96
N THR A 355 -2.79 -8.57 -8.54
CA THR A 355 -3.66 -7.47 -9.00
C THR A 355 -3.19 -6.11 -8.51
N VAL A 356 -2.83 -5.99 -7.22
CA VAL A 356 -2.38 -4.73 -6.63
C VAL A 356 -1.00 -4.30 -7.13
N THR A 357 -0.10 -5.25 -7.41
CA THR A 357 1.30 -4.94 -7.77
C THR A 357 1.51 -4.66 -9.26
N GLN A 358 0.54 -4.97 -10.11
CA GLN A 358 0.60 -4.68 -11.55
C GLN A 358 1.03 -3.22 -11.90
N PRO A 359 0.44 -2.15 -11.32
CA PRO A 359 0.89 -0.78 -11.58
C PRO A 359 2.34 -0.53 -11.11
N VAL A 360 2.74 -1.14 -10.00
CA VAL A 360 4.11 -1.05 -9.48
C VAL A 360 5.10 -1.69 -10.46
N HIS A 361 4.76 -2.87 -11.01
CA HIS A 361 5.58 -3.55 -12.01
C HIS A 361 5.78 -2.73 -13.27
N GLN A 362 4.70 -2.11 -13.77
CA GLN A 362 4.78 -1.25 -14.95
C GLN A 362 5.67 -0.02 -14.69
N TYR A 363 5.57 0.57 -13.50
CA TYR A 363 6.39 1.71 -13.10
C TYR A 363 7.87 1.33 -12.95
N LEU A 364 8.18 0.23 -12.26
CA LEU A 364 9.56 -0.25 -12.10
C LEU A 364 10.22 -0.58 -13.45
N ARG A 365 9.50 -1.20 -14.39
CA ARG A 365 10.01 -1.45 -15.75
C ARG A 365 10.35 -0.18 -16.53
N SER A 366 9.68 0.93 -16.23
CA SER A 366 9.93 2.20 -16.93
C SER A 366 11.19 2.92 -16.45
N ARG A 367 11.69 2.56 -15.27
CA ARG A 367 12.87 3.18 -14.64
C ARG A 367 14.12 2.34 -14.91
N GLU A 368 15.11 2.95 -15.56
CA GLU A 368 16.35 2.27 -15.96
C GLU A 368 17.28 1.95 -14.76
N ASP A 369 17.19 2.71 -13.67
CA ASP A 369 18.02 2.57 -12.46
C ASP A 369 17.60 1.43 -11.52
N THR A 370 16.44 0.83 -11.76
CA THR A 370 15.82 -0.14 -10.87
C THR A 370 16.62 -1.42 -10.67
N VAL A 371 17.11 -2.03 -11.75
CA VAL A 371 17.86 -3.28 -11.66
C VAL A 371 19.16 -3.06 -10.88
N ARG A 372 19.87 -1.95 -11.15
CA ARG A 372 21.09 -1.58 -10.41
C ARG A 372 20.80 -1.38 -8.92
N CYS A 373 19.72 -0.70 -8.56
CA CYS A 373 19.31 -0.52 -7.17
C CYS A 373 18.93 -1.85 -6.48
N VAL A 374 18.24 -2.76 -7.17
CA VAL A 374 17.92 -4.09 -6.62
C VAL A 374 19.21 -4.84 -6.32
N VAL A 375 20.15 -4.91 -7.28
CA VAL A 375 21.41 -5.64 -7.11
C VAL A 375 22.31 -5.01 -6.05
N SER A 376 22.37 -3.68 -5.97
CA SER A 376 23.05 -2.95 -4.90
C SER A 376 22.42 -3.29 -3.54
N SER A 377 21.09 -3.26 -3.41
CA SER A 377 20.39 -3.63 -2.17
C SER A 377 20.62 -5.07 -1.73
N LEU A 378 20.86 -5.99 -2.66
CA LEU A 378 21.20 -7.41 -2.40
C LEU A 378 22.65 -7.60 -1.92
N THR A 379 23.56 -6.65 -2.21
CA THR A 379 25.03 -6.78 -2.03
C THR A 379 25.63 -5.76 -1.05
N GLU A 380 24.86 -4.77 -0.61
CA GLU A 380 25.27 -3.76 0.38
C GLU A 380 24.87 -4.15 1.81
N GLU A 381 25.76 -3.86 2.77
CA GLU A 381 25.52 -4.08 4.19
C GLU A 381 24.54 -3.04 4.75
N GLY A 382 23.33 -3.48 5.04
CA GLY A 382 22.31 -2.73 5.77
C GLY A 382 21.22 -3.68 6.29
N PRO A 383 20.30 -3.23 7.14
CA PRO A 383 19.10 -4.00 7.51
C PRO A 383 18.13 -4.03 6.31
N ASN A 384 18.61 -4.51 5.17
CA ASN A 384 17.85 -4.62 3.95
C ASN A 384 17.10 -5.94 3.99
N ASP A 385 15.78 -5.83 4.02
CA ASP A 385 14.84 -6.95 4.03
C ASP A 385 15.08 -7.98 2.92
N LEU A 386 15.64 -7.54 1.79
CA LEU A 386 16.00 -8.39 0.64
C LEU A 386 17.23 -9.27 0.88
N ALA A 387 18.23 -8.79 1.62
CA ALA A 387 19.41 -9.59 1.97
C ALA A 387 19.05 -10.69 2.97
N TYR A 388 18.12 -10.41 3.89
CA TYR A 388 17.57 -11.43 4.79
C TYR A 388 16.80 -12.52 4.03
N GLU A 389 16.11 -12.16 2.96
CA GLU A 389 15.37 -13.10 2.11
C GLU A 389 16.27 -13.89 1.14
N LEU A 390 17.39 -13.32 0.74
CA LEU A 390 18.48 -14.07 0.09
C LEU A 390 19.00 -15.20 0.98
N VAL A 391 19.12 -14.96 2.29
CA VAL A 391 19.58 -15.97 3.26
C VAL A 391 18.49 -17.02 3.56
N ASN A 392 17.21 -16.60 3.61
CA ASN A 392 16.12 -17.46 4.09
C ASN A 392 15.27 -18.16 3.03
N GLY A 393 15.16 -17.64 1.81
CA GLY A 393 14.31 -18.25 0.78
C GLY A 393 14.81 -19.62 0.29
N GLU A 394 13.99 -20.31 -0.50
CA GLU A 394 14.34 -21.54 -1.22
C GLU A 394 14.77 -21.21 -2.66
N ALA A 395 15.49 -22.10 -3.35
CA ALA A 395 16.02 -21.82 -4.70
C ALA A 395 14.92 -21.29 -5.65
N VAL A 396 15.24 -20.31 -6.51
CA VAL A 396 14.28 -19.73 -7.47
C VAL A 396 13.95 -20.79 -8.53
N ARG A 397 12.91 -21.58 -8.28
CA ARG A 397 12.37 -22.58 -9.20
C ARG A 397 11.57 -21.88 -10.30
N ILE A 398 12.27 -21.36 -11.31
CA ILE A 398 11.65 -20.77 -12.54
C ILE A 398 11.45 -21.84 -13.63
N ASP A 399 11.88 -23.09 -13.44
CA ASP A 399 11.70 -24.11 -14.48
C ASP A 399 10.24 -24.58 -14.51
N GLU A 400 9.43 -23.88 -15.31
CA GLU A 400 7.97 -24.00 -15.46
C GLU A 400 7.48 -25.37 -15.98
N ASN A 401 8.37 -26.32 -16.30
CA ASN A 401 8.02 -27.57 -17.01
C ASN A 401 8.61 -28.86 -16.44
N THR A 402 9.31 -28.84 -15.31
CA THR A 402 9.77 -30.07 -14.64
C THR A 402 8.88 -30.38 -13.43
N PRO A 403 7.87 -31.26 -13.58
CA PRO A 403 7.14 -31.76 -12.41
C PRO A 403 8.14 -32.56 -11.57
N THR A 404 8.44 -32.07 -10.37
CA THR A 404 9.20 -32.83 -9.38
C THR A 404 8.27 -33.78 -8.64
N ASP A 405 8.75 -35.00 -8.36
CA ASP A 405 8.05 -36.05 -7.60
C ASP A 405 7.57 -35.59 -6.19
N ASP A 406 8.02 -34.43 -5.69
CA ASP A 406 7.58 -33.83 -4.41
C ASP A 406 6.16 -33.21 -4.47
N ASP A 407 5.64 -32.88 -5.65
CA ASP A 407 4.27 -32.35 -5.79
C ASP A 407 3.20 -33.43 -5.53
N ASP A 408 3.57 -34.72 -5.65
CA ASP A 408 2.67 -35.85 -5.40
C ASP A 408 2.48 -36.15 -3.90
N GLU A 409 3.37 -35.66 -3.01
CA GLU A 409 3.28 -35.93 -1.56
C GLU A 409 2.30 -34.99 -0.83
N ASN A 410 1.87 -33.88 -1.45
CA ASN A 410 1.12 -32.81 -0.77
C ASN A 410 -0.30 -32.57 -1.32
N TRP A 411 -0.93 -33.60 -1.88
CA TRP A 411 -2.28 -33.54 -2.47
C TRP A 411 -3.37 -33.14 -1.46
N GLU A 412 -3.17 -33.39 -0.16
CA GLU A 412 -4.11 -33.02 0.92
C GLU A 412 -4.22 -31.50 1.13
N CYS A 413 -3.18 -30.73 0.78
CA CYS A 413 -3.14 -29.27 0.93
C CYS A 413 -3.52 -28.52 -0.37
N TRP A 414 -3.84 -29.25 -1.44
CA TRP A 414 -4.24 -28.65 -2.70
C TRP A 414 -5.67 -28.09 -2.61
N ILE A 415 -5.82 -26.80 -2.89
CA ILE A 415 -7.12 -26.10 -2.91
C ILE A 415 -7.30 -25.56 -4.34
N PRO A 416 -8.45 -25.79 -4.99
CA PRO A 416 -8.71 -25.29 -6.33
C PRO A 416 -8.70 -23.76 -6.37
N ASP A 417 -8.37 -23.21 -7.53
CA ASP A 417 -8.28 -21.78 -7.76
C ASP A 417 -9.63 -21.08 -7.49
N PRO A 418 -9.63 -19.92 -6.81
CA PRO A 418 -10.83 -19.11 -6.66
C PRO A 418 -11.41 -18.69 -8.02
N ILE A 419 -12.73 -18.46 -8.06
CA ILE A 419 -13.48 -18.07 -9.27
C ILE A 419 -12.89 -16.82 -9.95
N ASP A 420 -12.26 -15.94 -9.19
CA ASP A 420 -11.68 -14.67 -9.67
C ASP A 420 -10.30 -14.85 -10.34
N SER A 421 -9.76 -16.07 -10.42
CA SER A 421 -8.45 -16.34 -11.01
C SER A 421 -8.54 -16.41 -12.53
N ALA A 422 -7.63 -15.72 -13.24
CA ALA A 422 -7.51 -15.86 -14.69
C ALA A 422 -7.09 -17.29 -15.08
N PRO A 423 -7.72 -17.92 -16.09
CA PRO A 423 -7.49 -19.32 -16.44
C PRO A 423 -6.08 -19.65 -16.97
N SER A 424 -5.25 -18.63 -17.19
CA SER A 424 -3.91 -18.78 -17.78
C SER A 424 -2.77 -18.95 -16.76
N LYS A 425 -3.03 -18.86 -15.44
CA LYS A 425 -1.98 -18.94 -14.40
C LYS A 425 -2.45 -19.78 -13.22
N SER A 426 -1.71 -20.85 -12.89
CA SER A 426 -2.00 -21.75 -11.75
C SER A 426 -1.67 -21.11 -10.40
N CYS A 427 -2.50 -21.35 -9.37
CA CYS A 427 -2.30 -20.87 -8.00
C CYS A 427 -1.06 -21.46 -7.31
N ALA A 428 -0.60 -22.66 -7.70
CA ALA A 428 0.61 -23.25 -7.14
C ALA A 428 1.86 -22.38 -7.38
N ILE A 429 1.95 -21.75 -8.55
CA ILE A 429 3.03 -20.84 -8.94
C ILE A 429 2.96 -19.52 -8.15
N ARG A 430 1.76 -19.09 -7.73
CA ARG A 430 1.54 -17.88 -6.93
C ARG A 430 1.91 -18.05 -5.45
N LYS A 431 1.84 -19.28 -4.92
CA LYS A 431 2.11 -19.57 -3.49
C LYS A 431 3.60 -19.66 -3.15
N THR A 432 4.45 -20.03 -4.12
CA THR A 432 5.87 -20.35 -3.91
C THR A 432 6.84 -19.28 -4.40
N SER A 433 6.37 -18.17 -4.99
CA SER A 433 7.27 -17.12 -5.46
C SER A 433 7.80 -16.29 -4.28
N ASP A 434 9.04 -16.54 -3.90
CA ASP A 434 9.84 -15.62 -3.07
C ASP A 434 9.86 -14.21 -3.67
N ILE A 435 10.09 -13.17 -2.84
CA ILE A 435 10.08 -11.77 -3.31
C ILE A 435 11.10 -11.56 -4.42
N ILE A 436 12.25 -12.25 -4.35
CA ILE A 436 13.27 -12.23 -5.40
C ILE A 436 12.72 -12.82 -6.71
N SER A 437 12.04 -13.97 -6.65
CA SER A 437 11.37 -14.57 -7.81
C SER A 437 10.33 -13.62 -8.41
N MET A 438 9.60 -12.90 -7.56
CA MET A 438 8.62 -11.90 -8.00
C MET A 438 9.28 -10.73 -8.71
N LEU A 439 10.38 -10.20 -8.16
CA LEU A 439 11.18 -9.14 -8.76
C LEU A 439 11.78 -9.58 -10.10
N VAL A 440 12.27 -10.82 -10.20
CA VAL A 440 12.78 -11.39 -11.46
C VAL A 440 11.66 -11.52 -12.49
N ASN A 441 10.47 -11.96 -12.08
CA ASN A 441 9.28 -12.04 -12.94
C ASN A 441 8.82 -10.67 -13.44
N VAL A 442 9.08 -9.57 -12.70
CA VAL A 442 8.84 -8.22 -13.21
C VAL A 442 9.65 -7.99 -14.47
N TYR A 443 10.93 -8.34 -14.53
CA TYR A 443 11.74 -8.07 -15.73
C TYR A 443 11.70 -9.21 -16.75
N GLY A 444 11.26 -10.40 -16.35
CA GLY A 444 11.05 -11.56 -17.23
C GLY A 444 12.33 -12.32 -17.60
N SER A 445 13.51 -11.76 -17.34
CA SER A 445 14.80 -12.43 -17.59
C SER A 445 15.74 -12.28 -16.39
N LYS A 446 16.38 -13.41 -16.02
CA LYS A 446 17.46 -13.46 -15.02
C LYS A 446 18.74 -12.77 -15.51
N GLU A 447 18.95 -12.72 -16.83
CA GLU A 447 20.22 -12.28 -17.43
C GLU A 447 20.47 -10.79 -17.21
N LEU A 448 19.41 -9.96 -17.17
CA LEU A 448 19.53 -8.54 -16.87
C LEU A 448 20.12 -8.32 -15.46
N PHE A 449 19.67 -9.09 -14.48
CA PHE A 449 20.21 -9.02 -13.12
C PHE A 449 21.66 -9.48 -13.05
N VAL A 450 22.00 -10.55 -13.77
CA VAL A 450 23.38 -11.09 -13.80
C VAL A 450 24.32 -10.12 -14.49
N ASN A 451 23.91 -9.48 -15.58
CA ASN A 451 24.71 -8.48 -16.29
C ASN A 451 24.94 -7.23 -15.43
N GLU A 452 23.90 -6.71 -14.78
CA GLU A 452 24.04 -5.59 -13.86
C GLU A 452 24.93 -5.95 -12.67
N TYR A 453 24.75 -7.14 -12.08
CA TYR A 453 25.63 -7.64 -11.03
C TYR A 453 27.08 -7.74 -11.49
N ARG A 454 27.34 -8.24 -12.70
CA ARG A 454 28.68 -8.29 -13.28
C ARG A 454 29.30 -6.90 -13.41
N THR A 455 28.53 -5.90 -13.87
CA THR A 455 29.02 -4.52 -13.99
C THR A 455 29.26 -3.86 -12.63
N LEU A 456 28.37 -4.06 -11.67
CA LEU A 456 28.49 -3.54 -10.31
C LEU A 456 29.70 -4.17 -9.60
N LEU A 457 29.84 -5.49 -9.71
CA LEU A 457 30.99 -6.21 -9.19
C LEU A 457 32.29 -5.70 -9.82
N ALA A 458 32.32 -5.48 -11.15
CA ALA A 458 33.50 -4.90 -11.81
C ALA A 458 33.87 -3.52 -11.22
N ASP A 459 32.89 -2.62 -11.08
CA ASP A 459 33.11 -1.28 -10.52
C ASP A 459 33.60 -1.34 -9.06
N ARG A 460 33.01 -2.19 -8.21
CA ARG A 460 33.42 -2.37 -6.80
C ARG A 460 34.85 -2.91 -6.70
N LEU A 461 35.16 -3.92 -7.52
CA LEU A 461 36.45 -4.58 -7.51
C LEU A 461 37.58 -3.66 -8.00
N LEU A 462 37.31 -2.77 -8.96
CA LEU A 462 38.31 -1.83 -9.49
C LEU A 462 38.50 -0.58 -8.61
N SER A 463 37.43 -0.10 -7.99
CA SER A 463 37.48 1.07 -7.09
C SER A 463 38.16 0.76 -5.75
N GLN A 464 38.00 -0.46 -5.24
CA GLN A 464 38.58 -0.87 -3.96
C GLN A 464 39.89 -1.64 -4.15
N TYR A 465 41.03 -0.93 -4.09
CA TYR A 465 42.37 -1.55 -4.15
C TYR A 465 42.59 -2.64 -3.09
N ASN A 466 41.93 -2.51 -1.92
CA ASN A 466 41.91 -3.49 -0.84
C ASN A 466 40.58 -4.25 -0.74
N CYS A 467 40.03 -4.70 -1.88
CA CYS A 467 38.78 -5.47 -1.86
C CYS A 467 38.90 -6.70 -0.94
N ASP A 468 37.98 -6.77 0.01
CA ASP A 468 37.71 -7.96 0.82
C ASP A 468 36.98 -8.97 -0.06
N THR A 469 37.74 -9.91 -0.62
CA THR A 469 37.19 -10.92 -1.54
C THR A 469 36.25 -11.90 -0.82
N GLU A 470 36.34 -12.03 0.51
CA GLU A 470 35.54 -13.03 1.24
C GLU A 470 34.05 -12.68 1.25
N LYS A 471 33.72 -11.39 1.42
CA LYS A 471 32.33 -10.91 1.40
C LYS A 471 31.67 -11.10 0.03
N GLU A 472 32.38 -10.74 -1.04
CA GLU A 472 31.87 -10.89 -2.40
C GLU A 472 31.68 -12.37 -2.78
N ILE A 473 32.54 -13.27 -2.28
CA ILE A 473 32.37 -14.72 -2.45
C ILE A 473 31.10 -15.21 -1.75
N MET A 474 30.82 -14.76 -0.52
CA MET A 474 29.61 -15.13 0.21
C MET A 474 28.34 -14.71 -0.56
N TYR A 475 28.27 -13.47 -1.05
CA TYR A 475 27.12 -13.00 -1.83
C TYR A 475 26.96 -13.77 -3.15
N LEU A 476 28.08 -14.10 -3.81
CA LEU A 476 28.06 -14.92 -5.02
C LEU A 476 27.53 -16.34 -4.74
N GLU A 477 27.89 -16.96 -3.62
CA GLU A 477 27.37 -18.27 -3.21
C GLU A 477 25.85 -18.23 -2.94
N LEU A 478 25.36 -17.20 -2.26
CA LEU A 478 23.92 -16.98 -2.04
C LEU A 478 23.16 -16.80 -3.37
N LEU A 479 23.74 -16.02 -4.30
CA LEU A 479 23.16 -15.83 -5.62
C LEU A 479 23.17 -17.12 -6.46
N LYS A 480 24.22 -17.96 -6.32
CA LYS A 480 24.28 -19.28 -6.99
C LYS A 480 23.17 -20.21 -6.55
N LEU A 481 22.80 -20.22 -5.27
CA LEU A 481 21.68 -21.01 -4.76
C LEU A 481 20.34 -20.62 -5.42
N ARG A 482 20.20 -19.36 -5.85
CA ARG A 482 18.97 -18.81 -6.43
C ARG A 482 18.94 -18.87 -7.95
N PHE A 483 19.94 -18.29 -8.61
CA PHE A 483 19.96 -18.11 -10.07
C PHE A 483 20.55 -19.33 -10.81
N GLY A 484 21.31 -20.18 -10.11
CA GLY A 484 22.05 -21.30 -10.68
C GLY A 484 23.50 -20.93 -11.02
N GLU A 485 24.35 -21.94 -11.16
CA GLU A 485 25.80 -21.75 -11.31
C GLU A 485 26.24 -21.28 -12.71
N SER A 486 25.50 -21.67 -13.76
CA SER A 486 25.92 -21.44 -15.15
C SER A 486 25.99 -19.96 -15.53
N GLN A 487 25.03 -19.16 -15.09
CA GLN A 487 24.96 -17.73 -15.41
C GLN A 487 25.97 -16.91 -14.60
N LEU A 488 26.28 -17.32 -13.37
CA LEU A 488 27.19 -16.61 -12.45
C LEU A 488 28.66 -17.00 -12.60
N HIS A 489 28.99 -17.91 -13.53
CA HIS A 489 30.36 -18.32 -13.80
C HIS A 489 31.29 -17.14 -14.12
N TYR A 490 30.80 -16.13 -14.85
CA TYR A 490 31.57 -14.93 -15.18
C TYR A 490 32.04 -14.17 -13.93
N CYS A 491 31.15 -13.96 -12.96
CA CYS A 491 31.45 -13.25 -11.72
C CYS A 491 32.43 -14.05 -10.84
N GLU A 492 32.32 -15.39 -10.83
CA GLU A 492 33.27 -16.25 -10.13
C GLU A 492 34.70 -16.13 -10.69
N VAL A 493 34.83 -16.12 -12.02
CA VAL A 493 36.12 -15.95 -12.68
C VAL A 493 36.71 -14.57 -12.36
N MET A 494 35.90 -13.51 -12.32
CA MET A 494 36.35 -12.16 -11.93
C MET A 494 36.95 -12.12 -10.52
N LEU A 495 36.31 -12.75 -9.53
CA LEU A 495 36.84 -12.84 -8.17
C LEU A 495 38.15 -13.65 -8.11
N LYS A 496 38.21 -14.75 -8.87
CA LYS A 496 39.42 -15.58 -8.99
C LYS A 496 40.58 -14.82 -9.64
N ASP A 497 40.29 -13.96 -10.62
CA ASP A 497 41.29 -13.13 -11.30
C ASP A 497 41.98 -12.18 -10.31
N ILE A 498 41.23 -11.57 -9.38
CA ILE A 498 41.81 -10.66 -8.37
C ILE A 498 42.69 -11.41 -7.38
N ALA A 499 42.22 -12.57 -6.89
CA ALA A 499 43.03 -13.42 -6.03
C ALA A 499 44.33 -13.86 -6.74
N ASN A 500 44.25 -14.19 -8.03
CA ASN A 500 45.40 -14.53 -8.84
C ASN A 500 46.32 -13.34 -9.12
N SER A 501 45.76 -12.15 -9.36
CA SER A 501 46.52 -10.91 -9.56
C SER A 501 47.33 -10.57 -8.30
N LYS A 502 46.74 -10.64 -7.11
CA LYS A 502 47.46 -10.45 -5.83
C LYS A 502 48.64 -11.43 -5.71
N ARG A 503 48.45 -12.71 -6.07
CA ARG A 503 49.53 -13.71 -6.06
C ARG A 503 50.62 -13.40 -7.09
N ILE A 504 50.25 -13.05 -8.32
CA ILE A 504 51.21 -12.73 -9.39
C ILE A 504 52.06 -11.51 -9.02
N ASN A 505 51.43 -10.45 -8.48
CA ASN A 505 52.15 -9.28 -7.99
C ASN A 505 53.15 -9.64 -6.90
N GLN A 506 52.77 -10.50 -5.96
CA GLN A 506 53.69 -10.98 -4.92
C GLN A 506 54.87 -11.76 -5.51
N TYR A 507 54.64 -12.62 -6.51
CA TYR A 507 55.72 -13.36 -7.17
C TYR A 507 56.67 -12.44 -7.95
N ILE A 508 56.15 -11.48 -8.71
CA ILE A 508 56.97 -10.52 -9.45
C ILE A 508 57.83 -9.67 -8.50
N LYS A 509 57.25 -9.23 -7.38
CA LYS A 509 57.98 -8.46 -6.35
C LYS A 509 59.04 -9.27 -5.59
N GLN A 510 58.90 -10.59 -5.56
CA GLN A 510 59.89 -11.50 -4.95
C GLN A 510 61.00 -11.91 -5.91
N ASP A 511 60.83 -11.65 -7.22
CA ASP A 511 61.83 -11.99 -8.22
C ASP A 511 63.06 -11.09 -8.08
N ALA A 512 64.25 -11.70 -8.04
CA ALA A 512 65.51 -10.99 -7.84
C ALA A 512 65.94 -10.19 -9.09
N GLU A 513 65.44 -10.55 -10.27
CA GLU A 513 65.67 -9.83 -11.53
C GLU A 513 64.79 -8.57 -11.64
N TYR A 514 63.65 -8.53 -10.94
CA TYR A 514 62.77 -7.37 -10.88
C TYR A 514 63.24 -6.40 -9.79
N ARG A 515 63.80 -5.27 -10.21
CA ARG A 515 64.09 -4.14 -9.31
C ARG A 515 63.03 -3.07 -9.51
N GLU A 516 62.21 -2.83 -8.49
CA GLU A 516 61.34 -1.65 -8.47
C GLU A 516 62.21 -0.39 -8.67
N SER A 517 61.83 0.44 -9.64
CA SER A 517 62.38 1.80 -9.78
C SER A 517 61.93 2.69 -8.62
N ASP A 518 62.23 3.98 -8.68
CA ASP A 518 61.71 4.97 -7.72
C ASP A 518 60.16 5.02 -7.67
N ILE A 519 59.48 4.52 -8.72
CA ILE A 519 58.03 4.40 -8.79
C ILE A 519 57.61 2.94 -8.47
N PRO A 520 56.97 2.66 -7.32
CA PRO A 520 56.43 1.35 -7.01
C PRO A 520 55.19 1.09 -7.86
N LEU A 521 55.20 -0.01 -8.63
CA LEU A 521 54.09 -0.39 -9.50
C LEU A 521 53.35 -1.60 -8.93
N ASN A 522 52.02 -1.53 -8.87
CA ASN A 522 51.16 -2.69 -8.63
C ASN A 522 50.12 -2.78 -9.73
N ALA A 523 49.97 -3.94 -10.36
CA ALA A 523 49.10 -4.12 -11.51
C ALA A 523 47.92 -5.04 -11.18
N MET A 524 46.69 -4.59 -11.44
CA MET A 524 45.52 -5.46 -11.39
C MET A 524 45.37 -6.21 -12.72
N ILE A 525 45.61 -7.52 -12.69
CA ILE A 525 45.60 -8.38 -13.89
C ILE A 525 44.27 -9.09 -13.97
N VAL A 526 43.49 -8.80 -15.01
CA VAL A 526 42.12 -9.28 -15.20
C VAL A 526 41.95 -9.95 -16.57
N SER A 527 41.02 -10.89 -16.68
CA SER A 527 40.72 -11.56 -17.94
C SER A 527 39.74 -10.74 -18.81
N ALA A 528 40.14 -10.42 -20.05
CA ALA A 528 39.32 -9.57 -20.92
C ALA A 528 37.96 -10.19 -21.32
N GLN A 529 37.85 -11.52 -21.35
CA GLN A 529 36.65 -12.22 -21.83
C GLN A 529 35.53 -12.30 -20.79
N PHE A 530 35.86 -12.28 -19.50
CA PHE A 530 34.91 -12.51 -18.42
C PHE A 530 34.43 -11.23 -17.76
N TRP A 531 35.21 -10.15 -17.89
CA TRP A 531 34.86 -8.82 -17.41
C TRP A 531 33.95 -8.12 -18.43
N PRO A 532 33.09 -7.19 -17.99
CA PRO A 532 32.39 -6.30 -18.92
C PRO A 532 33.39 -5.46 -19.73
N PRO A 533 32.99 -4.99 -20.93
CA PRO A 533 33.86 -4.18 -21.76
C PRO A 533 34.23 -2.88 -21.04
N PHE A 534 35.53 -2.67 -20.91
CA PHE A 534 36.11 -1.43 -20.38
C PHE A 534 36.00 -0.31 -21.41
N LYS A 535 35.89 0.94 -20.96
CA LYS A 535 36.03 2.11 -21.85
C LYS A 535 37.38 2.08 -22.56
N GLU A 536 37.40 2.55 -23.80
CA GLU A 536 38.64 2.65 -24.58
C GLU A 536 39.05 4.11 -24.74
N GLU A 537 40.02 4.53 -23.94
CA GLU A 537 40.68 5.82 -24.10
C GLU A 537 42.14 5.62 -24.45
N LYS A 538 42.58 6.26 -25.54
CA LYS A 538 43.98 6.30 -25.92
C LYS A 538 44.66 7.38 -25.08
N LEU A 539 45.61 6.95 -24.26
CA LEU A 539 46.38 7.82 -23.39
C LEU A 539 47.85 7.42 -23.47
N GLU A 540 48.69 8.36 -23.87
CA GLU A 540 50.13 8.25 -23.73
C GLU A 540 50.52 8.78 -22.34
N LEU A 541 51.10 7.88 -21.52
CA LEU A 541 51.58 8.18 -20.18
C LEU A 541 52.98 8.81 -20.26
N HIS A 542 53.39 9.43 -19.15
CA HIS A 542 54.75 9.95 -19.00
C HIS A 542 55.81 8.86 -19.27
N ASN A 543 56.98 9.26 -19.76
CA ASN A 543 58.04 8.33 -20.20
C ASN A 543 58.52 7.42 -19.06
N GLU A 544 58.68 7.97 -17.85
CA GLU A 544 59.14 7.21 -16.67
C GLU A 544 58.16 6.09 -16.28
N VAL A 545 56.86 6.38 -16.28
CA VAL A 545 55.81 5.40 -15.99
C VAL A 545 55.77 4.34 -17.08
N THR A 546 55.95 4.75 -18.34
CA THR A 546 55.99 3.84 -19.50
C THR A 546 57.18 2.87 -19.44
N GLU A 547 58.35 3.32 -19.00
CA GLU A 547 59.50 2.44 -18.78
C GLU A 547 59.25 1.44 -17.67
N GLN A 548 58.63 1.85 -16.57
CA GLN A 548 58.32 0.96 -15.46
C GLN A 548 57.26 -0.08 -15.84
N ILE A 549 56.24 0.33 -16.62
CA ILE A 549 55.25 -0.58 -17.22
C ILE A 549 55.92 -1.64 -18.12
N LYS A 550 56.92 -1.24 -18.93
CA LYS A 550 57.66 -2.18 -19.78
C LYS A 550 58.44 -3.20 -18.95
N LYS A 551 59.18 -2.77 -17.93
CA LYS A 551 59.90 -3.68 -17.02
C LYS A 551 58.97 -4.68 -16.34
N TYR A 552 57.81 -4.21 -15.88
CA TYR A 552 56.81 -5.10 -15.29
C TYR A 552 56.25 -6.08 -16.32
N THR A 553 56.02 -5.64 -17.57
CA THR A 553 55.55 -6.49 -18.66
C THR A 553 56.56 -7.60 -18.99
N GLU A 554 57.86 -7.26 -19.05
CA GLU A 554 58.93 -8.24 -19.23
C GLU A 554 58.97 -9.27 -18.10
N ALA A 555 58.89 -8.83 -16.83
CA ALA A 555 58.83 -9.73 -15.68
C ALA A 555 57.56 -10.61 -15.66
N PHE A 556 56.44 -10.11 -16.20
CA PHE A 556 55.24 -10.91 -16.36
C PHE A 556 55.39 -11.97 -17.47
N GLU A 557 56.01 -11.61 -18.59
CA GLU A 557 56.26 -12.52 -19.71
C GLU A 557 57.21 -13.67 -19.34
N THR A 558 58.22 -13.41 -18.48
CA THR A 558 59.10 -14.46 -17.95
C THR A 558 58.34 -15.42 -17.04
N LEU A 559 57.45 -14.91 -16.18
CA LEU A 559 56.63 -15.72 -15.27
C LEU A 559 55.55 -16.53 -16.00
N LYS A 560 54.91 -15.94 -17.00
CA LYS A 560 53.80 -16.54 -17.78
C LYS A 560 54.13 -16.53 -19.27
N GLY A 561 55.10 -17.35 -19.67
CA GLY A 561 55.47 -17.53 -21.07
C GLY A 561 54.24 -17.83 -21.95
N SER A 562 54.13 -17.12 -23.08
CA SER A 562 53.00 -17.07 -24.04
C SER A 562 51.86 -16.07 -23.76
N ARG A 563 51.98 -15.19 -22.76
CA ARG A 563 50.99 -14.13 -22.49
C ARG A 563 51.67 -12.77 -22.38
N THR A 564 51.05 -11.76 -22.98
CA THR A 564 51.47 -10.35 -22.88
C THR A 564 50.36 -9.53 -22.24
N LEU A 565 50.71 -8.37 -21.65
CA LEU A 565 49.76 -7.50 -20.98
C LEU A 565 49.23 -6.41 -21.92
N CYS A 566 47.92 -6.19 -21.90
CA CYS A 566 47.28 -5.03 -22.52
C CYS A 566 46.86 -4.07 -21.42
N TRP A 567 47.50 -2.90 -21.36
CA TRP A 567 47.29 -1.93 -20.30
C TRP A 567 46.11 -1.01 -20.58
N LYS A 568 45.23 -0.83 -19.60
CA LYS A 568 44.13 0.16 -19.62
C LYS A 568 44.52 1.35 -18.76
N ASN A 569 45.35 2.23 -19.33
CA ASN A 569 46.07 3.30 -18.62
C ASN A 569 45.16 4.32 -17.91
N HIS A 570 43.92 4.52 -18.36
CA HIS A 570 43.01 5.50 -17.79
C HIS A 570 42.29 5.01 -16.52
N LEU A 571 42.25 3.68 -16.27
CA LEU A 571 41.50 3.05 -15.16
C LEU A 571 42.37 2.75 -13.92
N GLY A 572 43.49 3.46 -13.75
CA GLY A 572 44.37 3.29 -12.60
C GLY A 572 44.04 4.25 -11.45
N VAL A 573 44.73 4.04 -10.33
CA VAL A 573 44.85 4.99 -9.22
C VAL A 573 46.33 5.19 -8.95
N VAL A 574 46.76 6.44 -8.82
CA VAL A 574 48.14 6.81 -8.57
C VAL A 574 48.19 7.72 -7.35
N ASP A 575 48.95 7.31 -6.34
CA ASP A 575 49.25 8.15 -5.20
C ASP A 575 50.51 8.96 -5.53
N ILE A 576 50.39 10.28 -5.56
CA ILE A 576 51.48 11.22 -5.85
C ILE A 576 51.70 12.18 -4.69
N GLU A 577 52.97 12.40 -4.37
CA GLU A 577 53.41 13.42 -3.42
C GLU A 577 54.03 14.55 -4.21
N ILE A 578 53.45 15.75 -4.10
CA ILE A 578 53.93 16.94 -4.79
C ILE A 578 54.64 17.82 -3.77
N GLU A 579 55.93 18.05 -4.00
CA GLU A 579 56.74 18.99 -3.24
C GLU A 579 56.76 20.35 -3.96
N LEU A 580 56.13 21.35 -3.34
CA LEU A 580 56.15 22.76 -3.77
C LEU A 580 57.05 23.56 -2.84
N ALA A 581 57.40 24.79 -3.22
CA ALA A 581 58.25 25.70 -2.43
C ALA A 581 57.64 26.01 -1.05
N GLY A 582 57.88 25.15 -0.07
CA GLY A 582 57.43 25.27 1.32
C GLY A 582 56.35 24.29 1.78
N ARG A 583 55.84 23.38 0.94
CA ARG A 583 54.85 22.35 1.34
C ARG A 583 54.97 21.04 0.57
N THR A 584 54.68 19.93 1.23
CA THR A 584 54.49 18.61 0.60
C THR A 584 53.04 18.21 0.75
N THR A 585 52.35 17.92 -0.35
CA THR A 585 50.94 17.51 -0.37
C THR A 585 50.80 16.19 -1.10
N SER A 586 50.10 15.23 -0.49
CA SER A 586 49.79 13.93 -1.08
C SER A 586 48.38 13.91 -1.66
N TYR A 587 48.26 13.38 -2.88
CA TYR A 587 46.98 13.21 -3.57
C TYR A 587 46.87 11.81 -4.14
N SER A 588 45.68 11.22 -4.07
CA SER A 588 45.32 10.00 -4.80
C SER A 588 44.53 10.43 -6.04
N VAL A 589 45.09 10.23 -7.22
CA VAL A 589 44.56 10.78 -8.48
C VAL A 589 44.51 9.72 -9.58
N THR A 590 43.80 10.04 -10.66
CA THR A 590 43.82 9.20 -11.88
C THR A 590 45.18 9.30 -12.58
N PRO A 591 45.61 8.26 -13.33
CA PRO A 591 46.85 8.28 -14.11
C PRO A 591 46.94 9.43 -15.11
N VAL A 592 45.80 9.89 -15.63
CA VAL A 592 45.74 11.09 -16.50
C VAL A 592 46.16 12.33 -15.72
N GLN A 593 45.58 12.55 -14.54
CA GLN A 593 45.91 13.69 -13.67
C GLN A 593 47.37 13.63 -13.20
N ALA A 594 47.88 12.45 -12.84
CA ALA A 594 49.28 12.25 -12.48
C ALA A 594 50.22 12.55 -13.66
N THR A 595 49.90 12.06 -14.86
CA THR A 595 50.70 12.32 -16.06
C THR A 595 50.75 13.81 -16.40
N VAL A 596 49.63 14.53 -16.23
CA VAL A 596 49.62 15.99 -16.36
C VAL A 596 50.62 16.60 -15.38
N ALA A 597 50.57 16.27 -14.10
CA ALA A 597 51.50 16.81 -13.09
C ALA A 597 52.98 16.52 -13.43
N MET A 598 53.30 15.32 -13.92
CA MET A 598 54.66 14.96 -14.35
C MET A 598 55.13 15.77 -15.57
N TYR A 599 54.28 16.01 -16.58
CA TYR A 599 54.67 16.87 -17.71
C TYR A 599 54.88 18.32 -17.30
N PHE A 600 54.10 18.81 -16.33
CA PHE A 600 54.33 20.14 -15.75
C PHE A 600 55.67 20.20 -15.01
N GLN A 601 56.11 19.13 -14.35
CA GLN A 601 57.44 19.04 -13.73
C GLN A 601 58.57 19.18 -14.76
N ASP A 602 58.42 18.60 -15.96
CA ASP A 602 59.42 18.74 -17.04
C ASP A 602 59.47 20.16 -17.63
N LYS A 603 58.30 20.77 -17.82
CA LYS A 603 58.14 22.09 -18.42
C LYS A 603 57.07 22.87 -17.65
N GLY A 604 57.47 23.93 -16.97
CA GLY A 604 56.58 24.70 -16.09
C GLY A 604 55.44 25.47 -16.78
N THR A 605 55.39 25.51 -18.11
CA THR A 605 54.31 26.16 -18.89
C THR A 605 53.92 25.31 -20.10
N TRP A 606 52.62 25.07 -20.29
CA TRP A 606 52.07 24.28 -21.38
C TRP A 606 50.86 24.95 -22.03
N GLU A 607 50.79 24.87 -23.36
CA GLU A 607 49.57 25.17 -24.13
C GLU A 607 48.67 23.92 -24.21
N LEU A 608 47.35 24.10 -24.13
CA LEU A 608 46.38 23.00 -24.13
C LEU A 608 46.50 22.12 -25.39
N GLU A 609 46.68 22.72 -26.57
CA GLU A 609 46.85 21.98 -27.81
C GLU A 609 48.16 21.19 -27.87
N GLU A 610 49.23 21.73 -27.28
CA GLU A 610 50.53 21.07 -27.21
C GLU A 610 50.43 19.84 -26.30
N LEU A 611 49.86 20.02 -25.09
CA LEU A 611 49.66 18.94 -24.14
C LEU A 611 48.67 17.87 -24.64
N SER A 612 47.62 18.28 -25.37
CA SER A 612 46.66 17.38 -26.02
C SER A 612 47.34 16.49 -27.07
N LYS A 613 48.27 17.03 -27.86
CA LYS A 613 49.06 16.26 -28.85
C LYS A 613 50.01 15.28 -28.18
N VAL A 614 50.66 15.69 -27.09
CA VAL A 614 51.60 14.84 -26.34
C VAL A 614 50.87 13.69 -25.66
N MET A 615 49.77 13.96 -24.96
CA MET A 615 49.02 12.93 -24.23
C MET A 615 48.06 12.11 -25.11
N GLN A 616 47.89 12.50 -26.39
CA GLN A 616 46.86 11.96 -27.31
C GLN A 616 45.44 12.03 -26.74
N CYS A 617 45.17 13.00 -25.87
CA CYS A 617 43.89 13.17 -25.18
C CYS A 617 43.09 14.35 -25.78
N PRO A 618 41.77 14.23 -26.01
CA PRO A 618 40.95 15.34 -26.46
C PRO A 618 41.04 16.57 -25.53
N PRO A 619 41.11 17.80 -26.08
CA PRO A 619 41.32 19.01 -25.28
C PRO A 619 40.17 19.28 -24.29
N THR A 620 38.96 18.79 -24.58
CA THR A 620 37.80 18.89 -23.69
C THR A 620 37.95 18.08 -22.40
N ILE A 621 38.41 16.82 -22.51
CA ILE A 621 38.66 15.94 -21.37
C ILE A 621 39.85 16.47 -20.58
N LEU A 622 40.92 16.84 -21.29
CA LEU A 622 42.14 17.39 -20.69
C LEU A 622 41.85 18.67 -19.90
N ARG A 623 41.03 19.59 -20.41
CA ARG A 623 40.63 20.80 -19.68
C ARG A 623 39.89 20.47 -18.38
N ARG A 624 38.95 19.50 -18.42
CA ARG A 624 38.25 19.04 -17.21
C ARG A 624 39.22 18.46 -16.18
N LYS A 625 40.18 17.64 -16.61
CA LYS A 625 41.18 17.02 -15.71
C LYS A 625 42.21 18.04 -15.18
N ILE A 626 42.57 19.06 -15.95
CA ILE A 626 43.39 20.20 -15.47
C ILE A 626 42.60 21.03 -14.44
N GLY A 627 41.28 21.16 -14.61
CA GLY A 627 40.39 21.84 -13.65
C GLY A 627 40.53 21.32 -12.21
N PHE A 628 40.80 20.03 -12.03
CA PHE A 628 41.14 19.46 -10.71
C PHE A 628 42.41 20.10 -10.12
N TRP A 629 43.48 20.26 -10.89
CA TRP A 629 44.71 20.90 -10.41
C TRP A 629 44.56 22.41 -10.22
N GLN A 630 43.64 23.04 -10.97
CA GLN A 630 43.26 24.44 -10.78
C GLN A 630 42.49 24.66 -9.47
N SER A 631 41.54 23.78 -9.14
CA SER A 631 40.79 23.89 -7.88
C SER A 631 41.69 23.73 -6.64
N HIS A 632 42.75 22.93 -6.77
CA HIS A 632 43.78 22.78 -5.73
C HIS A 632 44.85 23.89 -5.74
N GLY A 633 44.79 24.82 -6.70
CA GLY A 633 45.70 25.96 -6.81
C GLY A 633 47.14 25.58 -7.14
N ILE A 634 47.35 24.45 -7.83
CA ILE A 634 48.69 23.98 -8.26
C ILE A 634 49.00 24.48 -9.67
N ILE A 635 47.98 24.51 -10.54
CA ILE A 635 48.08 25.00 -11.91
C ILE A 635 47.17 26.21 -12.08
N ALA A 636 47.66 27.30 -12.69
CA ALA A 636 46.90 28.49 -13.00
C ALA A 636 46.85 28.76 -14.51
N GLU A 637 45.74 29.31 -15.01
CA GLU A 637 45.62 29.76 -16.40
C GLU A 637 46.16 31.19 -16.50
N THR A 638 47.30 31.37 -17.17
CA THR A 638 47.95 32.69 -17.33
C THR A 638 47.35 33.47 -18.50
N SER A 639 47.00 32.77 -19.59
CA SER A 639 46.26 33.29 -20.74
C SER A 639 45.33 32.20 -21.27
N SER A 640 44.39 32.55 -22.15
CA SER A 640 43.48 31.56 -22.76
C SER A 640 44.25 30.36 -23.29
N ASP A 641 43.93 29.17 -22.76
CA ASP A 641 44.52 27.88 -23.12
C ASP A 641 46.03 27.70 -22.82
N VAL A 642 46.61 28.55 -21.97
CA VAL A 642 47.99 28.43 -21.49
C VAL A 642 48.03 28.31 -19.97
N PHE A 643 48.58 27.20 -19.50
CA PHE A 643 48.64 26.82 -18.10
C PHE A 643 50.07 26.86 -17.59
N SER A 644 50.25 27.30 -16.34
CA SER A 644 51.54 27.39 -15.68
C SER A 644 51.47 26.91 -14.23
N ILE A 645 52.59 26.36 -13.72
CA ILE A 645 52.71 26.00 -12.30
C ILE A 645 52.67 27.26 -11.44
N GLN A 646 51.93 27.22 -10.33
CA GLN A 646 51.94 28.25 -9.31
C GLN A 646 52.71 27.76 -8.07
N GLU A 647 53.93 28.25 -7.87
CA GLU A 647 54.76 27.89 -6.71
C GLU A 647 54.40 28.71 -5.46
N ASP A 648 54.00 29.98 -5.63
CA ASP A 648 53.66 30.89 -4.55
C ASP A 648 52.14 31.06 -4.41
N GLN A 649 51.56 30.55 -3.31
CA GLN A 649 50.32 31.11 -2.79
C GLN A 649 50.67 32.38 -2.00
N GLU A 650 50.65 33.54 -2.66
CA GLU A 650 50.38 34.77 -1.90
C GLU A 650 49.02 34.55 -1.23
N ASN A 651 48.99 34.59 0.11
CA ASN A 651 47.76 34.69 0.91
C ASN A 651 46.96 35.91 0.43
N LYS A 652 46.18 35.73 -0.62
CA LYS A 652 45.00 36.50 -0.89
C LYS A 652 43.87 35.56 -0.55
N ASP A 653 43.13 35.93 0.48
CA ASP A 653 41.71 35.64 0.62
C ASP A 653 41.01 36.11 -0.67
N VAL A 654 41.19 35.34 -1.75
CA VAL A 654 40.33 35.41 -2.91
C VAL A 654 39.18 34.54 -2.51
N ASN A 655 38.06 35.21 -2.28
CA ASN A 655 36.72 34.69 -2.34
C ASN A 655 36.58 33.86 -3.62
N VAL A 656 37.07 32.61 -3.59
CA VAL A 656 36.80 31.61 -4.62
C VAL A 656 35.31 31.42 -4.52
N GLN A 657 34.60 31.94 -5.52
CA GLN A 657 33.20 31.64 -5.71
C GLN A 657 33.03 30.13 -5.50
N GLU A 658 32.30 29.77 -4.44
CA GLU A 658 31.90 28.40 -4.10
C GLU A 658 30.99 27.77 -5.19
N ASP A 659 30.91 28.36 -6.40
CA ASP A 659 30.00 28.00 -7.48
C ASP A 659 30.67 27.19 -8.61
N ILE A 660 31.86 26.61 -8.37
CA ILE A 660 32.34 25.49 -9.18
C ILE A 660 32.75 24.35 -8.24
N PHE A 661 31.79 23.88 -7.46
CA PHE A 661 31.73 22.45 -7.16
C PHE A 661 31.58 21.73 -8.51
N VAL A 662 32.69 21.35 -9.16
CA VAL A 662 32.66 20.12 -9.93
C VAL A 662 32.57 19.03 -8.89
N GLU A 663 31.35 18.78 -8.45
CA GLU A 663 30.96 17.52 -7.84
C GLU A 663 31.58 16.41 -8.72
N ASP A 664 32.61 15.75 -8.20
CA ASP A 664 33.18 14.50 -8.73
C ASP A 664 32.18 13.34 -8.56
N TYR A 665 30.87 13.63 -8.64
CA TYR A 665 29.76 12.69 -8.46
C TYR A 665 29.49 11.82 -9.69
N GLU A 666 30.34 11.91 -10.71
CA GLU A 666 30.51 10.81 -11.63
C GLU A 666 31.96 10.36 -11.50
N ALA A 667 32.20 9.44 -10.56
CA ALA A 667 33.14 8.37 -10.84
C ALA A 667 32.67 7.75 -12.16
N GLU A 668 33.15 8.29 -13.28
CA GLU A 668 32.85 7.81 -14.63
C GLU A 668 33.08 6.31 -14.58
N SER A 669 32.00 5.51 -14.58
CA SER A 669 32.09 4.06 -14.40
C SER A 669 33.18 3.52 -15.33
N ALA A 670 34.02 2.64 -14.80
CA ALA A 670 35.15 2.07 -15.53
C ALA A 670 34.65 1.23 -16.74
N MET A 671 33.39 0.79 -16.66
CA MET A 671 32.71 0.02 -17.69
C MET A 671 32.13 0.95 -18.77
N ALA A 672 32.09 0.45 -20.01
CA ALA A 672 31.30 1.09 -21.07
C ALA A 672 29.83 1.17 -20.64
N SER A 673 29.12 2.23 -21.00
CA SER A 673 27.73 2.38 -20.59
C SER A 673 26.88 1.24 -21.15
N ALA A 674 25.80 0.83 -20.46
CA ALA A 674 24.89 -0.20 -20.96
C ALA A 674 24.34 0.13 -22.36
N ARG A 675 24.23 1.44 -22.68
CA ARG A 675 23.86 1.93 -24.01
C ARG A 675 24.94 1.66 -25.05
N ASP A 676 26.20 1.92 -24.74
CA ASP A 676 27.33 1.68 -25.66
C ASP A 676 27.51 0.18 -25.90
N GLN A 677 27.40 -0.64 -24.85
CA GLN A 677 27.44 -2.10 -24.95
C GLN A 677 26.32 -2.61 -25.87
N ARG A 678 25.09 -2.15 -25.65
CA ARG A 678 23.93 -2.49 -26.49
C ARG A 678 24.11 -2.00 -27.93
N GLU A 679 24.75 -0.85 -28.15
CA GLU A 679 25.02 -0.35 -29.50
C GLU A 679 26.04 -1.22 -30.23
N GLU A 680 27.10 -1.68 -29.57
CA GLU A 680 28.07 -2.64 -30.13
C GLU A 680 27.43 -4.00 -30.46
N GLU A 681 26.54 -4.50 -29.59
CA GLU A 681 25.75 -5.71 -29.85
C GLU A 681 24.84 -5.53 -31.08
N LEU A 682 24.14 -4.41 -31.17
CA LEU A 682 23.30 -4.06 -32.31
C LEU A 682 24.12 -3.90 -33.60
N HIS A 683 25.35 -3.39 -33.51
CA HIS A 683 26.29 -3.35 -34.63
C HIS A 683 26.72 -4.75 -35.08
N THR A 684 26.93 -5.67 -34.12
CA THR A 684 27.24 -7.06 -34.41
C THR A 684 26.04 -7.73 -35.10
N PHE A 685 24.82 -7.55 -34.60
CA PHE A 685 23.61 -8.03 -35.30
C PHE A 685 23.46 -7.44 -36.68
N TRP A 686 23.75 -6.15 -36.85
CA TRP A 686 23.72 -5.51 -38.16
C TRP A 686 24.66 -6.20 -39.15
N SER A 687 25.87 -6.56 -38.73
CA SER A 687 26.81 -7.30 -39.59
C SER A 687 26.26 -8.67 -40.03
N TYR A 688 25.62 -9.40 -39.11
CA TYR A 688 24.94 -10.66 -39.43
C TYR A 688 23.73 -10.46 -40.34
N ILE A 689 22.90 -9.45 -40.09
CA ILE A 689 21.71 -9.14 -40.90
C ILE A 689 22.11 -8.75 -42.33
N VAL A 690 23.16 -7.93 -42.49
CA VAL A 690 23.70 -7.57 -43.80
C VAL A 690 24.23 -8.82 -44.49
N GLY A 691 24.99 -9.68 -43.80
CA GLY A 691 25.46 -10.95 -44.34
C GLY A 691 24.32 -11.88 -44.78
N MET A 692 23.23 -11.95 -44.00
CA MET A 692 22.04 -12.75 -44.34
C MET A 692 21.32 -12.17 -45.56
N LEU A 693 21.10 -10.85 -45.61
CA LEU A 693 20.39 -10.19 -46.69
C LEU A 693 21.22 -10.10 -47.99
N MET A 694 22.55 -10.07 -47.92
CA MET A 694 23.40 -10.20 -49.11
C MET A 694 23.31 -11.59 -49.74
N ASN A 695 23.15 -12.64 -48.93
CA ASN A 695 23.08 -14.02 -49.41
C ASN A 695 21.67 -14.48 -49.79
N LEU A 696 20.63 -13.94 -49.14
CA LEU A 696 19.24 -14.41 -49.28
C LEU A 696 18.29 -13.36 -49.90
N ASP A 697 18.80 -12.18 -50.29
CA ASP A 697 18.13 -11.02 -50.91
C ASP A 697 16.97 -10.40 -50.11
N THR A 698 16.01 -11.20 -49.63
CA THR A 698 14.81 -10.74 -48.91
C THR A 698 14.44 -11.68 -47.78
N LEU A 699 14.21 -11.15 -46.57
CA LEU A 699 13.83 -11.94 -45.40
C LEU A 699 12.71 -11.29 -44.59
N PRO A 700 11.73 -12.08 -44.08
CA PRO A 700 10.73 -11.58 -43.15
C PRO A 700 11.29 -11.48 -41.73
N LEU A 701 10.66 -10.63 -40.89
CA LEU A 701 11.08 -10.36 -39.51
C LEU A 701 11.33 -11.63 -38.68
N GLU A 702 10.37 -12.55 -38.71
CA GLU A 702 10.41 -13.78 -37.92
C GLU A 702 11.60 -14.68 -38.31
N ARG A 703 11.95 -14.70 -39.61
CA ARG A 703 13.07 -15.51 -40.09
C ARG A 703 14.41 -14.90 -39.71
N ILE A 704 14.52 -13.57 -39.75
CA ILE A 704 15.71 -12.84 -39.27
C ILE A 704 15.90 -13.13 -37.78
N HIS A 705 14.83 -13.05 -36.98
CA HIS A 705 14.87 -13.36 -35.55
C HIS A 705 15.31 -14.80 -35.27
N GLN A 706 14.73 -15.79 -35.97
CA GLN A 706 15.14 -17.20 -35.83
C GLN A 706 16.59 -17.44 -36.24
N MET A 707 17.08 -16.80 -37.30
CA MET A 707 18.46 -16.95 -37.74
C MET A 707 19.44 -16.26 -36.79
N LEU A 708 19.11 -15.07 -36.27
CA LEU A 708 19.89 -14.45 -35.19
C LEU A 708 19.88 -15.34 -33.95
N LYS A 709 18.77 -16.00 -33.63
CA LYS A 709 18.70 -16.97 -32.54
C LYS A 709 19.57 -18.20 -32.73
N MET A 710 19.70 -18.70 -33.95
CA MET A 710 20.56 -19.85 -34.23
C MET A 710 22.04 -19.50 -34.33
N PHE A 711 22.40 -18.29 -34.81
CA PHE A 711 23.78 -17.96 -35.19
C PHE A 711 24.42 -16.82 -34.38
N ALA A 712 23.64 -15.89 -33.85
CA ALA A 712 24.13 -14.72 -33.10
C ALA A 712 23.89 -14.84 -31.58
N PHE A 713 22.80 -15.48 -31.14
CA PHE A 713 22.49 -15.68 -29.71
C PHE A 713 23.20 -16.91 -29.10
N GLN A 714 24.34 -17.35 -29.65
CA GLN A 714 25.11 -18.48 -29.10
C GLN A 714 25.93 -18.11 -27.84
N GLY A 715 25.88 -16.85 -27.40
CA GLY A 715 26.48 -16.37 -26.15
C GLY A 715 25.43 -16.17 -25.05
N PRO A 716 25.77 -16.37 -23.77
CA PRO A 716 24.83 -16.35 -22.64
C PRO A 716 24.29 -14.98 -22.22
N THR A 717 24.54 -13.92 -23.00
CA THR A 717 24.20 -12.53 -22.63
C THR A 717 23.45 -11.77 -23.72
N ILE A 718 23.10 -12.41 -24.84
CA ILE A 718 22.69 -11.72 -26.05
C ILE A 718 21.30 -12.24 -26.47
N GLU A 719 20.25 -11.62 -25.93
CA GLU A 719 18.88 -11.79 -26.39
C GLU A 719 18.33 -10.48 -26.94
N CYS A 720 17.63 -10.57 -28.07
CA CYS A 720 16.86 -9.46 -28.61
C CYS A 720 15.43 -9.93 -28.83
N SER A 721 14.46 -9.23 -28.23
CA SER A 721 13.05 -9.54 -28.42
C SER A 721 12.62 -9.23 -29.86
N ILE A 722 11.57 -9.90 -30.33
CA ILE A 722 11.03 -9.66 -31.69
C ILE A 722 10.59 -8.19 -31.84
N GLN A 723 10.07 -7.58 -30.77
CA GLN A 723 9.63 -6.18 -30.78
C GLN A 723 10.81 -5.21 -30.88
N GLU A 724 11.88 -5.45 -30.13
CA GLU A 724 13.11 -4.63 -30.21
C GLU A 724 13.79 -4.77 -31.56
N LEU A 725 13.90 -5.99 -32.09
CA LEU A 725 14.46 -6.23 -33.41
C LEU A 725 13.65 -5.50 -34.49
N LYS A 726 12.32 -5.46 -34.34
CA LYS A 726 11.44 -4.69 -35.23
C LYS A 726 11.75 -3.20 -35.15
N VAL A 727 11.82 -2.62 -33.96
CA VAL A 727 12.16 -1.19 -33.76
C VAL A 727 13.54 -0.87 -34.34
N PHE A 728 14.50 -1.77 -34.19
CA PHE A 728 15.84 -1.64 -34.75
C PHE A 728 15.84 -1.65 -36.28
N LEU A 729 15.15 -2.62 -36.90
CA LEU A 729 15.02 -2.71 -38.35
C LEU A 729 14.23 -1.51 -38.91
N ASP A 730 13.18 -1.06 -38.24
CA ASP A 730 12.40 0.13 -38.59
C ASP A 730 13.28 1.41 -38.51
N ARG A 731 14.20 1.49 -37.53
CA ARG A 731 15.22 2.55 -37.49
C ARG A 731 16.14 2.48 -38.71
N LYS A 732 16.63 1.28 -39.08
CA LYS A 732 17.50 1.09 -40.26
C LYS A 732 16.78 1.34 -41.59
N VAL A 733 15.47 1.13 -41.65
CA VAL A 733 14.63 1.51 -42.79
C VAL A 733 14.50 3.03 -42.88
N ARG A 734 14.30 3.74 -41.75
CA ARG A 734 14.29 5.21 -41.71
C ARG A 734 15.62 5.84 -42.11
N GLU A 735 16.74 5.21 -41.76
CA GLU A 735 18.09 5.63 -42.16
C GLU A 735 18.43 5.27 -43.62
N HIS A 736 17.50 4.68 -44.38
CA HIS A 736 17.69 4.20 -45.75
C HIS A 736 18.74 3.09 -45.91
N HIS A 737 19.14 2.41 -44.83
CA HIS A 737 20.01 1.24 -44.87
C HIS A 737 19.26 -0.07 -45.24
N LEU A 738 17.92 -0.07 -45.11
CA LEU A 738 17.04 -1.18 -45.49
C LEU A 738 15.80 -0.66 -46.22
N ILE A 739 15.23 -1.50 -47.09
CA ILE A 739 13.95 -1.30 -47.74
C ILE A 739 12.97 -2.33 -47.19
N TYR A 740 11.84 -1.87 -46.67
CA TYR A 740 10.73 -2.74 -46.26
C TYR A 740 9.65 -2.76 -47.34
N SER A 741 9.30 -3.94 -47.85
CA SER A 741 8.28 -4.09 -48.90
C SER A 741 7.53 -5.42 -48.72
N ASN A 742 6.20 -5.37 -48.72
CA ASN A 742 5.31 -6.53 -48.63
C ASN A 742 5.61 -7.50 -47.47
N GLY A 743 6.06 -7.01 -46.31
CA GLY A 743 6.40 -7.87 -45.17
C GLY A 743 7.85 -8.34 -45.11
N TYR A 744 8.68 -7.99 -46.10
CA TYR A 744 10.07 -8.43 -46.22
C TYR A 744 11.04 -7.24 -46.12
N TYR A 745 12.20 -7.47 -45.50
CA TYR A 745 13.33 -6.56 -45.48
C TYR A 745 14.30 -6.91 -46.61
N LYS A 746 14.86 -5.88 -47.24
CA LYS A 746 15.81 -5.96 -48.35
C LYS A 746 16.90 -4.89 -48.21
N LEU A 747 18.10 -5.17 -48.71
CA LEU A 747 19.15 -4.15 -48.83
C LEU A 747 18.86 -3.19 -50.00
N PRO A 748 19.06 -1.88 -49.83
CA PRO A 748 19.02 -0.92 -50.94
C PRO A 748 20.09 -1.30 -51.97
N LYS A 749 19.75 -1.17 -53.26
CA LYS A 749 20.67 -1.43 -54.37
C LYS A 749 21.59 -0.26 -54.64
#